data_AF-A0A8I2K0E5-F1
#
_entry.id   AF-A0A8I2K0E5-F1
#
_cell.length_a   1.000
_cell.length_b   1.000
_cell.length_c   1.000
_cell.angle_alpha   90.00
_cell.angle_beta   90.00
_cell.angle_gamma   90.00
#
_symmetry.space_group_name_H-M   'P 1'
#
loop_
_entity.id
_entity.type
_entity.pdbx_description
1 polymer ?
#
loop_
_entity_poly.entity_id
_entity_poly.type
_entity_poly.pdbx_seq_one_letter_code
_entity_poly.pdbx_strand_id
1 'polypeptide(L)'
;MKQTFRHVEKEQIKGAIRKLPKLNFTRYITTNYDDILETLTGYRTLLASSAEDIKDALRSENYVFKLHGDIKREDTWILTKEQYDRCYNKSEFKDFIEDIFKNNVILFMGCSMVRDRLLELVDKIKDVMAFAILAESEERETDRKIARQLQYEGINIIWLKNPGNKKKPGKVYSEQMESLFDYLIERFDSDEGIPLHVSEPDIETLREKEWAVEEAKQAAFLKSIHSVYDYVKEKSPESTQPVITLYARSSGEQETEVGKFTDEVIYYCNLNDEAHMFGPIIEGDYRIKITDENDEIYEINKDTSEKKKGRFVEREELRSTAWFKLGDRCWTPRGPVKETIKPGEVKGLLFLNARDFPIAPTILKTKVFYKILEKLEIEIIKIIKDRRSNLLERQTFVDQVERKLLKCYNRLSHKWYNENELEFKDINEFFTELAEVFKKISKRRDISLTAFIYEKEENILYWLWANGPTSIKAINLLPSVTDQTKNIPLPVKVALEDHRPLLIHNLKGNGSAKNAYRECTVTTKYGEDSQSNLIFPILSLIDPKELEGVIDIQSIEDADFDTNYMQLAYQLAERFISRFLEIIKQAAKKNDAILPFRSIHPYNVFNKKELKPGIHEYLELCFNPMKYLLHWDKIKKIIKRNQVGFPSLVEIWPSMVCNHRCDWCRTRLKRLDYRKRPFIDTDALRILADDLKQEQVDVLISGGGEPLLHPDIHEFMAHLWETSGNIGIFTNGTRPKNFKFWEYFLQRKDKYSFVRISFNGHDPETYRAIHYGESNNAKNKKFKLPGYIEAKKTVQDILGMRPDKCTIALGSTVHSVWIDTIEDQVKHAEQLGVDFIQIRPELMESSDEVQTASLIRDKIMEEEKKYQNNSFAVKYTDSERAFKNPDYDTCYAMNLVPAVIPDRQPGWLRVLPCSYAINMARAVPRLGRMKTGTKLSDFWRILNENLSNPEANMDTENIKILTKTPINPKETCPQCRYYWLNRRIREIKAEPEGVILLDELIEHLKEDNSPIPEELEKKITEKWSKEVLDIDQAKKVFKLSKSLGFRPSL
;
A
#
# COMPACT_ATOMS: atom_id res chain seq x y z
N MET A 1 -4.18 60.00 23.76
CA MET A 1 -4.38 59.04 24.88
C MET A 1 -5.71 59.23 25.60
N LYS A 2 -6.02 60.40 26.21
CA LYS A 2 -7.32 60.63 26.90
C LYS A 2 -8.59 60.39 26.08
N GLN A 3 -8.55 60.55 24.75
CA GLN A 3 -9.68 60.23 23.86
C GLN A 3 -9.82 58.73 23.55
N THR A 4 -8.73 57.97 23.66
CA THR A 4 -8.60 56.55 23.26
C THR A 4 -8.82 55.61 24.44
N PHE A 5 -8.29 55.97 25.62
CA PHE A 5 -8.43 55.21 26.85
C PHE A 5 -9.44 55.93 27.75
N ARG A 6 -10.62 55.33 27.92
CA ARG A 6 -11.67 55.81 28.85
C ARG A 6 -11.73 54.88 30.04
N HIS A 7 -12.11 55.41 31.20
CA HIS A 7 -12.49 54.57 32.33
C HIS A 7 -13.64 53.65 31.89
N VAL A 8 -13.52 52.36 32.16
CA VAL A 8 -14.51 51.34 31.80
C VAL A 8 -15.09 50.78 33.10
N GLU A 9 -16.41 50.92 33.28
CA GLU A 9 -17.09 50.34 34.44
C GLU A 9 -16.91 48.81 34.46
N LYS A 10 -16.84 48.23 35.66
CA LYS A 10 -16.54 46.80 35.86
C LYS A 10 -17.49 45.88 35.08
N GLU A 11 -18.75 46.28 34.95
CA GLU A 11 -19.82 45.57 34.24
C GLU A 11 -19.60 45.53 32.73
N GLN A 12 -18.88 46.53 32.18
CA GLN A 12 -18.64 46.68 30.75
C GLN A 12 -17.41 45.91 30.25
N ILE A 13 -16.52 45.51 31.17
CA ILE A 13 -15.34 44.70 30.86
C ILE A 13 -15.79 43.29 30.46
N LYS A 14 -15.32 42.79 29.31
CA LYS A 14 -15.66 41.48 28.73
C LYS A 14 -14.40 40.74 28.26
N GLY A 15 -14.49 39.42 28.09
CA GLY A 15 -13.39 38.58 27.59
C GLY A 15 -12.54 37.94 28.69
N ALA A 16 -11.43 37.30 28.28
CA ALA A 16 -10.52 36.56 29.15
C ALA A 16 -10.00 37.35 30.36
N ILE A 17 -9.81 38.67 30.21
CA ILE A 17 -9.27 39.54 31.26
C ILE A 17 -10.10 39.52 32.56
N ARG A 18 -11.42 39.27 32.49
CA ARG A 18 -12.28 39.15 33.68
C ARG A 18 -11.91 37.98 34.59
N LYS A 19 -11.25 36.96 34.06
CA LYS A 19 -10.84 35.76 34.80
C LYS A 19 -9.47 35.94 35.46
N LEU A 20 -8.70 36.94 35.05
CA LEU A 20 -7.35 37.19 35.56
C LEU A 20 -7.27 37.33 37.09
N PRO A 21 -8.21 38.01 37.79
CA PRO A 21 -8.18 38.09 39.25
C PRO A 21 -8.39 36.74 39.96
N LYS A 22 -8.99 35.75 39.27
CA LYS A 22 -9.23 34.42 39.83
C LYS A 22 -7.99 33.52 39.81
N LEU A 23 -6.92 33.94 39.12
CA LEU A 23 -5.65 33.21 39.06
C LEU A 23 -4.73 33.52 40.26
N ASN A 24 -5.20 34.31 41.24
CA ASN A 24 -4.50 34.65 42.48
C ASN A 24 -3.11 35.28 42.30
N PHE A 25 -2.85 35.97 41.19
CA PHE A 25 -1.62 36.76 41.06
C PHE A 25 -1.64 37.95 42.04
N THR A 26 -0.58 38.06 42.82
CA THR A 26 -0.41 39.16 43.78
C THR A 26 0.30 40.37 43.16
N ARG A 27 0.95 40.22 42.00
CA ARG A 27 1.73 41.30 41.36
C ARG A 27 1.41 41.34 39.87
N TYR A 28 0.86 42.46 39.40
CA TYR A 28 0.62 42.70 37.97
C TYR A 28 1.55 43.80 37.47
N ILE A 29 2.27 43.55 36.37
CA ILE A 29 3.13 44.56 35.72
C ILE A 29 2.56 44.84 34.34
N THR A 30 2.33 46.11 34.00
CA THR A 30 1.69 46.48 32.72
C THR A 30 2.29 47.74 32.11
N THR A 31 2.25 47.80 30.78
CA THR A 31 2.53 49.00 29.99
C THR A 31 1.24 49.77 29.63
N ASN A 32 0.07 49.23 29.99
CA ASN A 32 -1.22 49.88 29.75
C ASN A 32 -1.42 51.08 30.69
N TYR A 33 -2.01 52.14 30.14
CA TYR A 33 -2.35 53.35 30.88
C TYR A 33 -3.72 53.28 31.55
N ASP A 34 -4.66 52.48 31.01
CA ASP A 34 -6.02 52.32 31.53
C ASP A 34 -6.06 51.68 32.93
N ASP A 35 -7.21 51.75 33.60
CA ASP A 35 -7.41 51.25 34.97
C ASP A 35 -8.22 49.94 35.03
N ILE A 36 -8.18 49.14 33.96
CA ILE A 36 -8.95 47.88 33.86
C ILE A 36 -8.49 46.87 34.90
N LEU A 37 -7.18 46.70 35.08
CA LEU A 37 -6.63 45.73 36.03
C LEU A 37 -6.95 46.12 37.48
N GLU A 38 -6.88 47.39 37.81
CA GLU A 38 -7.24 47.93 39.12
C GLU A 38 -8.73 47.78 39.39
N THR A 39 -9.57 48.04 38.40
CA THR A 39 -11.03 47.88 38.50
C THR A 39 -11.41 46.41 38.74
N LEU A 40 -10.67 45.47 38.14
CA LEU A 40 -10.92 44.04 38.28
C LEU A 40 -10.36 43.45 39.59
N THR A 41 -9.16 43.85 40.01
CA THR A 41 -8.42 43.27 41.15
C THR A 41 -8.63 44.02 42.47
N GLY A 42 -8.92 45.32 42.42
CA GLY A 42 -8.95 46.20 43.59
C GLY A 42 -7.55 46.57 44.12
N TYR A 43 -6.49 46.20 43.40
CA TYR A 43 -5.11 46.44 43.83
C TYR A 43 -4.72 47.91 43.65
N ARG A 44 -3.79 48.38 44.49
CA ARG A 44 -3.24 49.73 44.40
C ARG A 44 -2.28 49.87 43.22
N THR A 45 -2.30 51.05 42.59
CA THR A 45 -1.39 51.38 41.49
C THR A 45 -0.06 51.88 42.02
N LEU A 46 1.04 51.32 41.51
CA LEU A 46 2.41 51.74 41.75
C LEU A 46 3.06 52.13 40.41
N LEU A 47 3.91 53.15 40.40
CA LEU A 47 4.42 53.76 39.17
C LEU A 47 5.94 53.64 39.05
N ALA A 48 6.43 53.23 37.87
CA ALA A 48 7.87 53.19 37.60
C ALA A 48 8.53 54.59 37.63
N SER A 49 7.75 55.65 37.44
CA SER A 49 8.23 57.03 37.53
C SER A 49 8.55 57.46 38.98
N SER A 50 8.00 56.80 39.99
CA SER A 50 8.18 57.09 41.43
C SER A 50 9.21 56.15 42.07
N ALA A 51 10.29 56.70 42.64
CA ALA A 51 11.30 55.90 43.33
C ALA A 51 10.78 55.29 44.65
N GLU A 52 9.80 55.93 45.28
CA GLU A 52 9.14 55.41 46.48
C GLU A 52 8.25 54.22 46.13
N ASP A 53 7.47 54.33 45.05
CA ASP A 53 6.61 53.24 44.56
C ASP A 53 7.44 52.02 44.12
N ILE A 54 8.60 52.21 43.51
CA ILE A 54 9.53 51.12 43.17
C ILE A 54 10.00 50.39 44.44
N LYS A 55 10.37 51.14 45.48
CA LYS A 55 10.80 50.56 46.77
C LYS A 55 9.65 49.87 47.50
N ASP A 56 8.44 50.39 47.37
CA ASP A 56 7.24 49.78 47.92
C ASP A 56 6.90 48.47 47.17
N ALA A 57 7.03 48.45 45.85
CA ALA A 57 6.81 47.26 45.03
C ALA A 57 7.74 46.09 45.40
N LEU A 58 9.00 46.38 45.81
CA LEU A 58 9.95 45.39 46.31
C LEU A 58 9.54 44.75 47.65
N ARG A 59 8.71 45.42 48.44
CA ARG A 59 8.39 45.04 49.83
C ARG A 59 6.96 44.57 50.02
N SER A 60 6.13 44.77 49.00
CA SER A 60 4.69 44.61 49.09
C SER A 60 4.19 43.58 48.09
N GLU A 61 3.00 43.06 48.39
CA GLU A 61 2.22 42.22 47.49
C GLU A 61 0.86 42.89 47.25
N ASN A 62 0.13 42.44 46.23
CA ASN A 62 -1.18 42.95 45.82
C ASN A 62 -1.15 44.36 45.23
N TYR A 63 -0.42 44.53 44.13
CA TYR A 63 -0.32 45.80 43.40
C TYR A 63 -0.41 45.63 41.88
N VAL A 64 -0.77 46.73 41.19
CA VAL A 64 -0.59 46.91 39.74
C VAL A 64 0.53 47.91 39.51
N PHE A 65 1.62 47.47 38.91
CA PHE A 65 2.79 48.28 38.62
C PHE A 65 2.77 48.73 37.16
N LYS A 66 2.61 50.04 36.95
CA LYS A 66 2.55 50.63 35.61
C LYS A 66 3.91 51.15 35.18
N LEU A 67 4.44 50.53 34.14
CA LEU A 67 5.74 50.86 33.58
C LEU A 67 5.76 52.21 32.87
N HIS A 68 4.64 52.58 32.22
CA HIS A 68 4.60 53.76 31.36
C HIS A 68 3.76 54.91 31.92
N GLY A 69 3.20 54.77 33.12
CA GLY A 69 2.39 55.79 33.78
C GLY A 69 0.89 55.47 33.79
N ASP A 70 0.09 56.36 34.38
CA ASP A 70 -1.34 56.15 34.59
C ASP A 70 -2.20 57.18 33.83
N ILE A 71 -3.29 56.75 33.20
CA ILE A 71 -4.18 57.64 32.43
C ILE A 71 -4.75 58.81 33.26
N LYS A 72 -4.93 58.63 34.57
CA LYS A 72 -5.43 59.64 35.51
C LYS A 72 -4.36 60.66 35.90
N ARG A 73 -3.07 60.35 35.68
CA ARG A 73 -1.92 61.16 36.09
C ARG A 73 -0.99 61.43 34.91
N GLU A 74 -1.27 62.51 34.16
CA GLU A 74 -0.51 62.87 32.96
C GLU A 74 0.97 63.16 33.22
N ASP A 75 1.30 63.64 34.42
CA ASP A 75 2.67 63.89 34.90
C ASP A 75 3.53 62.61 34.95
N THR A 76 2.89 61.43 34.91
CA THR A 76 3.56 60.14 35.08
C THR A 76 3.83 59.42 33.76
N TRP A 77 3.38 59.97 32.62
CA TRP A 77 3.46 59.32 31.32
C TRP A 77 4.89 59.24 30.79
N ILE A 78 5.24 58.07 30.25
CA ILE A 78 6.54 57.77 29.64
C ILE A 78 6.31 57.49 28.16
N LEU A 79 6.50 58.52 27.34
CA LEU A 79 6.24 58.51 25.90
C LEU A 79 7.48 58.84 25.07
N THR A 80 8.40 59.64 25.60
CA THR A 80 9.62 60.05 24.90
C THR A 80 10.81 59.19 25.32
N LYS A 81 11.79 59.05 24.42
CA LYS A 81 13.04 58.32 24.70
C LYS A 81 13.74 58.84 25.97
N GLU A 82 13.75 60.15 26.19
CA GLU A 82 14.32 60.76 27.39
C GLU A 82 13.59 60.35 28.68
N GLN A 83 12.26 60.24 28.64
CA GLN A 83 11.46 59.75 29.77
C GLN A 83 11.74 58.25 30.03
N TYR A 84 11.86 57.45 28.96
CA TYR A 84 12.26 56.05 29.07
C TYR A 84 13.66 55.90 29.68
N ASP A 85 14.64 56.64 29.16
CA ASP A 85 16.03 56.61 29.64
C ASP A 85 16.11 57.05 31.12
N ARG A 86 15.32 58.07 31.52
CA ARG A 86 15.24 58.52 32.91
C ARG A 86 14.61 57.50 33.84
N CYS A 87 13.68 56.68 33.35
CA CYS A 87 12.96 55.70 34.16
C CYS A 87 13.71 54.37 34.26
N TYR A 88 14.09 53.77 33.12
CA TYR A 88 14.68 52.43 33.05
C TYR A 88 16.15 52.37 33.48
N ASN A 89 16.86 53.51 33.51
CA ASN A 89 18.24 53.55 33.98
C ASN A 89 18.40 53.76 35.49
N LYS A 90 17.31 54.03 36.23
CA LYS A 90 17.37 54.15 37.70
C LYS A 90 17.87 52.84 38.30
N SER A 91 18.78 52.93 39.27
CA SER A 91 19.27 51.75 39.99
C SER A 91 18.13 50.99 40.66
N GLU A 92 17.20 51.71 41.28
CA GLU A 92 16.05 51.12 41.96
C GLU A 92 15.17 50.32 41.01
N PHE A 93 15.00 50.79 39.77
CA PHE A 93 14.21 50.08 38.77
C PHE A 93 14.91 48.82 38.28
N LYS A 94 16.24 48.87 38.11
CA LYS A 94 17.04 47.69 37.75
C LYS A 94 17.01 46.64 38.86
N ASP A 95 17.19 47.07 40.10
CA ASP A 95 17.10 46.20 41.28
C ASP A 95 15.71 45.55 41.38
N PHE A 96 14.65 46.32 41.10
CA PHE A 96 13.28 45.80 41.04
C PHE A 96 13.09 44.74 39.96
N ILE A 97 13.55 44.98 38.73
CA ILE A 97 13.45 43.98 37.65
C ILE A 97 14.28 42.74 38.00
N GLU A 98 15.49 42.91 38.53
CA GLU A 98 16.31 41.77 38.95
C GLU A 98 15.65 40.94 40.06
N ASP A 99 15.08 41.58 41.08
CA ASP A 99 14.39 40.90 42.17
C ASP A 99 13.16 40.14 41.66
N ILE A 100 12.32 40.80 40.86
CA ILE A 100 11.10 40.18 40.32
C ILE A 100 11.43 38.93 39.52
N PHE A 101 12.41 39.00 38.62
CA PHE A 101 12.75 37.88 37.73
C PHE A 101 13.55 36.76 38.40
N LYS A 102 14.31 37.06 39.47
CA LYS A 102 15.05 36.03 40.23
C LYS A 102 14.17 35.30 41.24
N ASN A 103 13.24 36.01 41.87
CA ASN A 103 12.51 35.50 43.04
C ASN A 103 11.05 35.10 42.74
N ASN A 104 10.56 35.30 41.51
CA ASN A 104 9.17 34.99 41.15
C ASN A 104 9.09 34.20 39.85
N VAL A 105 8.00 33.44 39.70
CA VAL A 105 7.61 32.83 38.43
C VAL A 105 6.84 33.84 37.60
N ILE A 106 7.32 34.12 36.38
CA ILE A 106 6.78 35.20 35.55
C ILE A 106 5.88 34.65 34.44
N LEU A 107 4.73 35.29 34.21
CA LEU A 107 3.87 35.02 33.05
C LEU A 107 3.77 36.26 32.16
N PHE A 108 4.37 36.20 30.98
CA PHE A 108 4.24 37.20 29.92
C PHE A 108 2.95 36.99 29.12
N MET A 109 2.18 38.07 28.99
CA MET A 109 0.90 38.08 28.28
C MET A 109 0.75 39.36 27.48
N GLY A 110 0.50 39.24 26.18
CA GLY A 110 0.34 40.41 25.29
C GLY A 110 1.64 41.17 25.00
N CYS A 111 2.80 40.60 25.33
CA CYS A 111 4.10 41.11 24.92
C CYS A 111 4.48 40.48 23.57
N SER A 112 4.87 41.30 22.59
CA SER A 112 5.26 40.81 21.25
C SER A 112 6.54 39.97 21.26
N MET A 113 7.27 39.94 22.38
CA MET A 113 8.59 39.32 22.55
C MET A 113 9.62 39.79 21.50
N VAL A 114 9.32 40.88 20.79
CA VAL A 114 10.26 41.61 19.93
C VAL A 114 11.12 42.45 20.87
N ARG A 115 12.44 42.26 20.83
CA ARG A 115 13.43 42.86 21.75
C ARG A 115 13.07 44.29 22.14
N ASP A 116 12.57 44.45 23.37
CA ASP A 116 12.35 45.73 24.03
C ASP A 116 13.33 45.85 25.20
N ARG A 117 13.59 47.07 25.68
CA ARG A 117 14.57 47.39 26.73
C ARG A 117 14.34 46.63 28.04
N LEU A 118 13.11 46.19 28.32
CA LEU A 118 12.81 45.31 29.45
C LEU A 118 13.43 43.92 29.25
N LEU A 119 13.27 43.32 28.06
CA LEU A 119 13.84 42.01 27.74
C LEU A 119 15.36 42.07 27.67
N GLU A 120 15.95 43.18 27.20
CA GLU A 120 17.42 43.39 27.24
C GLU A 120 18.00 43.42 28.67
N LEU A 121 17.19 43.80 29.66
CA LEU A 121 17.58 43.73 31.07
C LEU A 121 17.43 42.31 31.62
N VAL A 122 16.40 41.58 31.18
CA VAL A 122 16.16 40.17 31.54
C VAL A 122 17.25 39.25 30.99
N ASP A 123 17.76 39.49 29.77
CA ASP A 123 18.84 38.72 29.14
C ASP A 123 20.11 38.60 30.01
N LYS A 124 20.31 39.56 30.91
CA LYS A 124 21.48 39.61 31.81
C LYS A 124 21.29 38.78 33.08
N ILE A 125 20.08 38.29 33.32
CA ILE A 125 19.69 37.52 34.51
C ILE A 125 19.71 36.04 34.13
N LYS A 126 20.51 35.25 34.85
CA LYS A 126 20.57 33.80 34.66
C LYS A 126 19.49 33.11 35.49
N ASP A 127 19.03 31.95 35.00
CA ASP A 127 18.12 31.04 35.69
C ASP A 127 16.72 31.61 35.97
N VAL A 128 16.17 32.38 35.01
CA VAL A 128 14.79 32.89 35.08
C VAL A 128 13.80 31.75 34.85
N MET A 129 12.76 31.66 35.69
CA MET A 129 11.61 30.78 35.46
C MET A 129 10.42 31.58 34.95
N ALA A 130 10.23 31.60 33.64
CA ALA A 130 9.16 32.37 33.01
C ALA A 130 8.35 31.56 32.00
N PHE A 131 7.13 32.05 31.74
CA PHE A 131 6.18 31.55 30.76
C PHE A 131 5.73 32.70 29.86
N ALA A 132 5.52 32.47 28.57
CA ALA A 132 5.00 33.45 27.63
C ALA A 132 3.85 32.88 26.81
N ILE A 133 2.74 33.61 26.71
CA ILE A 133 1.61 33.22 25.86
C ILE A 133 1.73 33.92 24.50
N LEU A 134 1.96 33.13 23.46
CA LEU A 134 2.18 33.61 22.08
C LEU A 134 1.18 33.00 21.10
N ALA A 135 0.80 33.75 20.07
CA ALA A 135 -0.02 33.24 18.98
C ALA A 135 0.86 32.60 17.90
N GLU A 136 0.48 31.40 17.43
CA GLU A 136 1.14 30.74 16.30
C GLU A 136 1.06 31.62 15.04
N SER A 137 2.17 31.76 14.33
CA SER A 137 2.19 32.43 13.02
C SER A 137 1.79 31.45 11.91
N GLU A 138 1.57 31.96 10.69
CA GLU A 138 1.34 31.09 9.53
C GLU A 138 2.62 30.34 9.09
N GLU A 139 3.80 30.84 9.51
CA GLU A 139 5.09 30.29 9.15
C GLU A 139 5.73 29.54 10.33
N ARG A 140 5.61 28.21 10.32
CA ARG A 140 6.16 27.32 11.37
C ARG A 140 7.66 27.49 11.62
N GLU A 141 8.43 27.93 10.62
CA GLU A 141 9.87 28.13 10.77
C GLU A 141 10.20 29.39 11.59
N THR A 142 9.33 30.41 11.52
CA THR A 142 9.44 31.65 12.30
C THR A 142 9.11 31.38 13.76
N ASP A 143 8.04 30.62 14.03
CA ASP A 143 7.67 30.20 15.40
C ASP A 143 8.77 29.34 16.04
N ARG A 144 9.41 28.46 15.26
CA ARG A 144 10.55 27.66 15.72
C ARG A 144 11.77 28.50 16.09
N LYS A 145 12.06 29.57 15.34
CA LYS A 145 13.16 30.49 15.66
C LYS A 145 12.89 31.27 16.94
N ILE A 146 11.67 31.80 17.09
CA ILE A 146 11.24 32.49 18.31
C ILE A 146 11.27 31.54 19.51
N ALA A 147 10.78 30.30 19.33
CA ALA A 147 10.81 29.27 20.37
C ALA A 147 12.21 28.95 20.85
N ARG A 148 13.15 28.72 19.92
CA ARG A 148 14.55 28.44 20.26
C ARG A 148 15.22 29.60 20.98
N GLN A 149 14.94 30.83 20.57
CA GLN A 149 15.52 32.01 21.22
C GLN A 149 15.00 32.17 22.66
N LEU A 150 13.68 32.16 22.85
CA LEU A 150 13.09 32.37 24.18
C LEU A 150 13.37 31.20 25.14
N GLN A 151 13.49 29.98 24.61
CA GLN A 151 13.89 28.80 25.41
C GLN A 151 15.34 28.89 25.88
N TYR A 152 16.25 29.44 25.06
CA TYR A 152 17.63 29.74 25.49
C TYR A 152 17.66 30.78 26.62
N GLU A 153 16.69 31.71 26.63
CA GLU A 153 16.52 32.74 27.66
C GLU A 153 15.73 32.21 28.90
N GLY A 154 15.37 30.93 28.95
CA GLY A 154 14.66 30.31 30.09
C GLY A 154 13.14 30.56 30.13
N ILE A 155 12.56 31.03 29.03
CA ILE A 155 11.14 31.37 28.92
C ILE A 155 10.39 30.26 28.18
N ASN A 156 9.47 29.59 28.87
CA ASN A 156 8.61 28.55 28.32
C ASN A 156 7.43 29.14 27.55
N ILE A 157 7.02 28.56 26.42
CA ILE A 157 5.98 29.15 25.57
C ILE A 157 4.68 28.35 25.64
N ILE A 158 3.57 29.05 25.82
CA ILE A 158 2.21 28.55 25.70
C ILE A 158 1.63 29.08 24.38
N TRP A 159 1.42 28.18 23.42
CA TRP A 159 0.95 28.54 22.07
C TRP A 159 -0.57 28.63 21.98
N LEU A 160 -1.08 29.79 21.53
CA LEU A 160 -2.45 29.96 21.05
C LEU A 160 -2.52 29.60 19.58
N LYS A 161 -3.37 28.64 19.22
CA LYS A 161 -3.47 28.11 17.86
C LYS A 161 -3.97 29.16 16.88
N ASN A 162 -3.33 29.25 15.72
CA ASN A 162 -3.72 30.17 14.68
C ASN A 162 -5.10 29.77 14.10
N PRO A 163 -6.14 30.64 14.15
CA PRO A 163 -7.47 30.32 13.65
C PRO A 163 -7.59 30.29 12.12
N GLY A 164 -6.54 30.64 11.36
CA GLY A 164 -6.55 30.76 9.90
C GLY A 164 -7.45 31.90 9.40
N ASN A 165 -7.95 31.81 8.16
CA ASN A 165 -8.76 32.83 7.47
C ASN A 165 -10.19 33.06 8.03
N LYS A 166 -10.42 32.92 9.33
CA LYS A 166 -11.72 33.19 9.96
C LYS A 166 -11.96 34.71 10.05
N LYS A 167 -13.20 35.16 9.81
CA LYS A 167 -13.60 36.59 9.74
C LYS A 167 -13.36 37.43 11.02
N LYS A 168 -12.96 36.86 12.16
CA LYS A 168 -12.69 37.56 13.44
C LYS A 168 -11.64 36.80 14.30
N PRO A 169 -10.35 36.84 13.96
CA PRO A 169 -9.31 36.06 14.65
C PRO A 169 -9.17 36.41 16.14
N GLY A 170 -9.33 37.70 16.49
CA GLY A 170 -9.26 38.15 17.88
C GLY A 170 -10.31 37.51 18.82
N LYS A 171 -11.49 37.14 18.30
CA LYS A 171 -12.49 36.41 19.09
C LYS A 171 -12.01 35.00 19.43
N VAL A 172 -11.36 34.32 18.48
CA VAL A 172 -10.86 32.95 18.67
C VAL A 172 -9.66 32.92 19.63
N TYR A 173 -8.79 33.92 19.59
CA TYR A 173 -7.72 34.05 20.59
C TYR A 173 -8.27 34.34 21.99
N SER A 174 -9.31 35.19 22.11
CA SER A 174 -9.99 35.44 23.40
C SER A 174 -10.64 34.17 23.95
N GLU A 175 -11.29 33.36 23.11
CA GLU A 175 -11.90 32.07 23.52
C GLU A 175 -10.84 31.07 23.98
N GLN A 176 -9.69 30.99 23.30
CA GLN A 176 -8.57 30.13 23.72
C GLN A 176 -7.96 30.60 25.04
N MET A 177 -7.79 31.90 25.24
CA MET A 177 -7.33 32.48 26.50
C MET A 177 -8.31 32.24 27.64
N GLU A 178 -9.61 32.36 27.38
CA GLU A 178 -10.66 32.07 28.38
C GLU A 178 -10.63 30.62 28.84
N SER A 179 -10.42 29.68 27.92
CA SER A 179 -10.30 28.25 28.21
C SER A 179 -9.04 27.93 29.01
N LEU A 180 -7.90 28.53 28.64
CA LEU A 180 -6.65 28.39 29.39
C LEU A 180 -6.80 28.89 30.83
N PHE A 181 -7.45 30.05 31.02
CA PHE A 181 -7.67 30.58 32.36
C PHE A 181 -8.65 29.74 33.17
N ASP A 182 -9.74 29.23 32.58
CA ASP A 182 -10.63 28.30 33.30
C ASP A 182 -9.87 27.06 33.79
N TYR A 183 -9.06 26.46 32.91
CA TYR A 183 -8.25 25.31 33.25
C TYR A 183 -7.26 25.60 34.39
N LEU A 184 -6.60 26.75 34.36
CA LEU A 184 -5.69 27.15 35.44
C LEU A 184 -6.45 27.40 36.75
N ILE A 185 -7.60 28.06 36.71
CA ILE A 185 -8.44 28.32 37.90
C ILE A 185 -8.92 27.00 38.51
N GLU A 186 -9.46 26.09 37.68
CA GLU A 186 -9.96 24.78 38.14
C GLU A 186 -8.87 23.97 38.85
N ARG A 187 -7.61 24.10 38.43
CA ARG A 187 -6.47 23.42 39.07
C ARG A 187 -5.86 24.15 40.25
N PHE A 188 -5.99 25.47 40.34
CA PHE A 188 -5.58 26.22 41.52
C PHE A 188 -6.47 25.94 42.74
N ASP A 189 -7.75 25.61 42.53
CA ASP A 189 -8.73 25.29 43.59
C ASP A 189 -8.66 23.82 44.08
N SER A 190 -7.85 22.96 43.44
CA SER A 190 -7.60 21.58 43.88
C SER A 190 -6.24 21.46 44.57
N ASP A 191 -6.17 20.89 45.78
CA ASP A 191 -4.91 20.56 46.50
C ASP A 191 -4.00 19.54 45.76
N GLU A 192 -4.37 19.14 44.54
CA GLU A 192 -3.56 18.33 43.65
C GLU A 192 -2.59 19.24 42.89
N GLY A 193 -1.31 19.15 43.25
CA GLY A 193 -0.24 19.97 42.66
C GLY A 193 -0.25 20.00 41.13
N ILE A 194 0.14 21.14 40.58
CA ILE A 194 0.09 21.46 39.14
C ILE A 194 0.79 20.38 38.30
N PRO A 195 0.10 19.65 37.41
CA PRO A 195 0.73 19.07 36.24
C PRO A 195 0.94 20.22 35.27
N LEU A 196 2.08 20.88 35.43
CA LEU A 196 2.59 21.81 34.44
C LEU A 196 2.84 20.99 33.17
N HIS A 197 1.97 21.13 32.16
CA HIS A 197 2.47 21.09 30.79
C HIS A 197 3.26 22.39 30.56
N VAL A 198 4.43 22.47 31.22
CA VAL A 198 5.59 23.16 30.66
C VAL A 198 5.86 22.45 29.34
N SER A 199 5.93 23.19 28.24
CA SER A 199 6.54 22.68 27.02
C SER A 199 7.88 22.06 27.41
N GLU A 200 7.99 20.74 27.24
CA GLU A 200 8.98 19.88 27.89
C GLU A 200 10.43 20.41 27.83
N PRO A 201 11.26 20.07 28.84
CA PRO A 201 12.70 20.36 28.89
C PRO A 201 13.39 19.91 27.61
N ASP A 202 14.56 20.51 27.29
CA ASP A 202 15.50 20.06 26.25
C ASP A 202 15.18 18.63 25.81
N ILE A 203 14.41 18.49 24.73
CA ILE A 203 14.13 17.16 24.20
C ILE A 203 15.44 16.78 23.55
N GLU A 204 16.35 16.24 24.37
CA GLU A 204 17.49 15.50 23.88
C GLU A 204 16.89 14.39 23.02
N THR A 205 16.91 14.61 21.71
CA THR A 205 16.44 13.67 20.71
C THR A 205 17.62 12.87 20.20
N LEU A 206 17.35 11.69 19.64
CA LEU A 206 18.34 10.93 18.88
C LEU A 206 19.02 11.85 17.84
N ARG A 207 20.35 11.84 17.83
CA ARG A 207 21.18 12.50 16.83
C ARG A 207 21.08 11.75 15.51
N GLU A 208 21.51 12.41 14.44
CA GLU A 208 21.74 11.73 13.17
C GLU A 208 22.67 10.53 13.45
N LYS A 209 22.32 9.34 12.97
CA LYS A 209 23.04 8.07 13.19
C LYS A 209 22.78 7.29 14.48
N GLU A 210 21.78 7.69 15.27
CA GLU A 210 21.42 7.01 16.52
C GLU A 210 20.08 6.24 16.45
N TRP A 211 19.98 5.19 17.24
CA TRP A 211 18.79 4.37 17.41
C TRP A 211 18.60 3.98 18.88
N ALA A 212 17.35 3.99 19.35
CA ALA A 212 16.98 3.55 20.69
C ALA A 212 15.57 2.94 20.71
N VAL A 213 15.33 2.02 21.65
CA VAL A 213 13.96 1.56 21.98
C VAL A 213 13.15 2.70 22.61
N GLU A 214 11.81 2.66 22.56
CA GLU A 214 10.97 3.77 23.04
C GLU A 214 11.26 4.16 24.50
N GLU A 215 11.49 3.19 25.37
CA GLU A 215 11.83 3.44 26.78
C GLU A 215 13.18 4.16 26.93
N ALA A 216 14.08 3.99 25.97
CA ALA A 216 15.39 4.63 25.90
C ALA A 216 15.38 5.94 25.08
N LYS A 217 14.23 6.41 24.57
CA LYS A 217 14.10 7.74 23.95
C LYS A 217 13.83 8.85 24.96
N GLN A 218 13.80 8.52 26.25
CA GLN A 218 13.66 9.50 27.32
C GLN A 218 14.86 10.46 27.33
N ALA A 219 14.58 11.77 27.41
CA ALA A 219 15.62 12.81 27.34
C ALA A 219 16.73 12.63 28.40
N ALA A 220 16.39 12.13 29.60
CA ALA A 220 17.35 11.88 30.67
C ALA A 220 18.38 10.78 30.32
N PHE A 221 17.92 9.71 29.67
CA PHE A 221 18.79 8.65 29.18
C PHE A 221 19.63 9.14 28.00
N LEU A 222 19.01 9.79 27.00
CA LEU A 222 19.70 10.30 25.83
C LEU A 222 20.80 11.29 26.21
N LYS A 223 20.52 12.17 27.18
CA LYS A 223 21.53 13.09 27.73
C LYS A 223 22.70 12.36 28.39
N SER A 224 22.42 11.26 29.08
CA SER A 224 23.44 10.45 29.75
C SER A 224 24.31 9.68 28.76
N ILE A 225 23.73 9.09 27.71
CA ILE A 225 24.49 8.36 26.68
C ILE A 225 25.24 9.31 25.74
N HIS A 226 24.66 10.46 25.40
CA HIS A 226 25.36 11.52 24.66
C HIS A 226 26.55 12.06 25.45
N SER A 227 26.45 12.18 26.78
CA SER A 227 27.59 12.55 27.62
C SER A 227 28.74 11.54 27.53
N VAL A 228 28.46 10.25 27.34
CA VAL A 228 29.49 9.23 27.08
C VAL A 228 30.14 9.49 25.72
N TYR A 229 29.34 9.69 24.68
CA TYR A 229 29.83 9.96 23.32
C TYR A 229 30.70 11.23 23.28
N ASP A 230 30.18 12.34 23.78
CA ASP A 230 30.81 13.65 23.73
C ASP A 230 32.13 13.65 24.52
N TYR A 231 32.15 13.01 25.68
CA TYR A 231 33.37 12.88 26.48
C TYR A 231 34.46 12.12 25.72
N VAL A 232 34.12 10.99 25.11
CA VAL A 232 35.08 10.19 24.33
C VAL A 232 35.53 10.96 23.09
N LYS A 233 34.62 11.64 22.39
CA LYS A 233 34.94 12.42 21.18
C LYS A 233 35.84 13.63 21.50
N GLU A 234 35.55 14.36 22.58
CA GLU A 234 36.32 15.54 23.00
C GLU A 234 37.76 15.18 23.44
N LYS A 235 37.92 14.04 24.12
CA LYS A 235 39.22 13.63 24.67
C LYS A 235 40.07 12.77 23.72
N SER A 236 39.51 12.31 22.61
CA SER A 236 40.23 11.53 21.59
C SER A 236 40.72 12.43 20.44
N PRO A 237 41.69 11.98 19.63
CA PRO A 237 42.09 12.69 18.41
C PRO A 237 40.89 12.99 17.50
N GLU A 238 40.93 14.10 16.76
CA GLU A 238 39.82 14.59 15.92
C GLU A 238 39.30 13.55 14.92
N SER A 239 40.18 12.70 14.41
CA SER A 239 39.90 11.57 13.51
C SER A 239 39.17 10.40 14.18
N THR A 240 39.16 10.29 15.50
CA THR A 240 38.52 9.18 16.22
C THR A 240 37.00 9.27 16.08
N GLN A 241 36.36 8.20 15.61
CA GLN A 241 34.90 8.13 15.53
C GLN A 241 34.36 7.10 16.54
N PRO A 242 33.76 7.54 17.67
CA PRO A 242 33.20 6.63 18.66
C PRO A 242 31.99 5.88 18.11
N VAL A 243 31.88 4.60 18.47
CA VAL A 243 30.74 3.73 18.15
C VAL A 243 30.24 3.11 19.46
N ILE A 244 28.99 3.38 19.80
CA ILE A 244 28.40 3.01 21.09
C ILE A 244 27.31 1.95 20.90
N THR A 245 27.35 0.88 21.69
CA THR A 245 26.26 -0.11 21.76
C THR A 245 25.94 -0.42 23.21
N LEU A 246 24.67 -0.42 23.58
CA LEU A 246 24.22 -0.66 24.95
C LEU A 246 23.15 -1.75 25.02
N TYR A 247 23.39 -2.73 25.88
CA TYR A 247 22.49 -3.84 26.19
C TYR A 247 21.95 -3.69 27.62
N ALA A 248 20.69 -4.06 27.87
CA ALA A 248 20.10 -4.06 29.22
C ALA A 248 19.09 -5.20 29.41
N ARG A 249 19.02 -5.77 30.62
CA ARG A 249 18.16 -6.93 30.94
C ARG A 249 16.66 -6.59 30.88
N SER A 250 15.81 -7.46 30.34
CA SER A 250 14.34 -7.25 30.36
C SER A 250 13.67 -7.69 31.66
N SER A 251 14.06 -8.80 32.30
CA SER A 251 13.34 -9.33 33.48
C SER A 251 14.27 -9.74 34.63
N GLY A 252 13.79 -9.60 35.87
CA GLY A 252 14.60 -9.72 37.08
C GLY A 252 14.47 -11.02 37.86
N GLU A 253 13.90 -12.11 37.33
CA GLU A 253 13.52 -13.29 38.15
C GLU A 253 14.00 -14.68 37.68
N GLN A 254 14.55 -14.86 36.47
CA GLN A 254 15.21 -16.13 36.11
C GLN A 254 16.72 -16.02 36.32
N GLU A 255 17.20 -16.42 37.49
CA GLU A 255 18.61 -16.43 37.89
C GLU A 255 19.47 -17.50 37.17
N THR A 256 18.93 -18.26 36.20
CA THR A 256 19.56 -19.52 35.76
C THR A 256 20.26 -19.52 34.40
N GLU A 257 20.27 -18.43 33.63
CA GLU A 257 21.07 -18.38 32.39
C GLU A 257 21.98 -17.14 32.37
N VAL A 258 23.21 -17.34 32.84
CA VAL A 258 24.32 -16.40 32.68
C VAL A 258 24.57 -16.18 31.17
N GLY A 259 24.58 -14.92 30.71
CA GLY A 259 25.19 -14.57 29.41
C GLY A 259 24.33 -14.42 28.17
N LYS A 260 23.00 -14.54 28.26
CA LYS A 260 22.11 -14.21 27.14
C LYS A 260 21.64 -12.74 27.19
N PHE A 261 22.55 -11.78 27.01
CA PHE A 261 22.20 -10.43 26.53
C PHE A 261 21.85 -10.44 25.02
N THR A 262 21.62 -11.64 24.47
CA THR A 262 21.46 -11.99 23.06
C THR A 262 20.33 -11.21 22.37
N ASP A 263 19.46 -10.57 23.15
CA ASP A 263 18.11 -10.23 22.71
C ASP A 263 17.68 -8.78 23.01
N GLU A 264 18.56 -7.91 23.54
CA GLU A 264 18.09 -6.72 24.29
C GLU A 264 18.97 -5.47 24.13
N VAL A 265 19.36 -5.13 22.89
CA VAL A 265 19.94 -3.82 22.58
C VAL A 265 18.91 -2.73 22.90
N ILE A 266 19.27 -1.76 23.72
CA ILE A 266 18.42 -0.61 24.07
C ILE A 266 18.84 0.69 23.38
N TYR A 267 20.12 0.80 23.01
CA TYR A 267 20.66 1.96 22.33
C TYR A 267 21.85 1.59 21.45
N TYR A 268 21.97 2.28 20.31
CA TYR A 268 23.08 2.13 19.37
C TYR A 268 23.35 3.44 18.62
N CYS A 269 24.64 3.75 18.39
CA CYS A 269 25.08 4.92 17.63
C CYS A 269 26.16 4.52 16.61
N ASN A 270 25.80 4.47 15.31
CA ASN A 270 26.69 4.22 14.16
C ASN A 270 25.95 4.27 12.81
N LEU A 271 26.57 4.81 11.74
CA LEU A 271 26.11 4.65 10.34
C LEU A 271 27.29 4.76 9.35
N ASN A 272 28.08 3.70 9.20
CA ASN A 272 28.84 3.53 7.95
C ASN A 272 27.99 2.91 6.83
N ASP A 273 26.80 2.39 7.16
CA ASP A 273 25.83 1.81 6.24
C ASP A 273 24.42 2.39 6.50
N GLU A 274 23.55 2.38 5.50
CA GLU A 274 22.21 3.01 5.57
C GLU A 274 21.19 2.18 6.38
N ALA A 275 21.52 0.94 6.72
CA ALA A 275 20.65 0.05 7.49
C ALA A 275 20.98 0.09 8.99
N HIS A 276 19.94 0.26 9.81
CA HIS A 276 20.04 0.12 11.27
C HIS A 276 20.54 -1.29 11.64
N MET A 277 21.75 -1.38 12.22
CA MET A 277 22.36 -2.66 12.55
C MET A 277 21.69 -3.36 13.74
N PHE A 278 21.28 -4.61 13.52
CA PHE A 278 20.98 -5.58 14.57
C PHE A 278 21.92 -6.78 14.35
N GLY A 279 22.88 -6.99 15.25
CA GLY A 279 23.74 -8.17 15.21
C GLY A 279 23.39 -9.11 16.35
N PRO A 280 23.04 -10.38 16.11
CA PRO A 280 22.87 -11.35 17.19
C PRO A 280 24.19 -11.58 17.92
N ILE A 281 24.07 -12.01 19.17
CA ILE A 281 25.17 -12.61 19.93
C ILE A 281 25.11 -14.12 19.59
N ILE A 282 26.04 -14.60 18.77
CA ILE A 282 26.13 -16.01 18.35
C ILE A 282 26.83 -16.86 19.42
N GLU A 283 26.56 -18.17 19.47
CA GLU A 283 27.30 -19.09 20.33
C GLU A 283 28.81 -19.01 20.01
N GLY A 284 29.64 -18.70 21.01
CA GLY A 284 31.08 -18.41 20.82
C GLY A 284 31.42 -16.93 20.50
N ASP A 285 30.46 -16.02 20.61
CA ASP A 285 30.72 -14.58 20.67
C ASP A 285 31.47 -14.24 21.97
N TYR A 286 32.52 -13.43 21.87
CA TYR A 286 33.30 -13.02 23.04
C TYR A 286 32.44 -12.24 24.05
N ARG A 287 31.35 -11.59 23.59
CA ARG A 287 30.38 -10.89 24.43
C ARG A 287 29.61 -11.81 25.38
N ILE A 288 29.49 -13.10 25.05
CA ILE A 288 28.93 -14.12 25.96
C ILE A 288 29.91 -14.37 27.11
N LYS A 289 31.21 -14.45 26.81
CA LYS A 289 32.26 -14.73 27.82
C LYS A 289 32.36 -13.64 28.88
N ILE A 290 32.17 -12.37 28.49
CA ILE A 290 32.19 -11.19 29.38
C ILE A 290 31.26 -11.32 30.61
N THR A 291 30.26 -12.18 30.52
CA THR A 291 29.25 -12.37 31.58
C THR A 291 29.62 -13.41 32.63
N ASP A 292 30.79 -14.06 32.51
CA ASP A 292 31.29 -15.05 33.46
C ASP A 292 31.71 -14.42 34.80
N GLU A 293 31.69 -15.24 35.86
CA GLU A 293 31.83 -14.84 37.26
C GLU A 293 33.17 -14.18 37.63
N ASN A 294 34.21 -14.34 36.79
CA ASN A 294 35.59 -13.95 37.08
C ASN A 294 36.14 -12.81 36.21
N ASP A 295 35.29 -12.15 35.42
CA ASP A 295 35.74 -11.09 34.51
C ASP A 295 35.70 -9.71 35.17
N GLU A 296 36.76 -8.92 34.94
CA GLU A 296 36.88 -7.52 35.37
C GLU A 296 35.61 -6.73 35.02
N ILE A 297 35.29 -5.72 35.82
CA ILE A 297 34.12 -4.85 35.59
C ILE A 297 34.20 -4.04 34.29
N TYR A 298 35.39 -3.98 33.67
CA TYR A 298 35.65 -3.47 32.33
C TYR A 298 36.88 -4.17 31.74
N GLU A 299 36.99 -4.21 30.41
CA GLU A 299 38.22 -4.61 29.71
C GLU A 299 38.48 -3.64 28.56
N ILE A 300 39.76 -3.39 28.25
CA ILE A 300 40.17 -2.50 27.16
C ILE A 300 41.10 -3.25 26.23
N ASN A 301 40.58 -3.62 25.06
CA ASN A 301 41.35 -4.30 24.03
C ASN A 301 41.99 -3.26 23.08
N LYS A 302 43.32 -3.26 23.02
CA LYS A 302 44.13 -2.21 22.37
C LYS A 302 44.37 -2.42 20.87
N ASP A 303 44.18 -3.63 20.35
CA ASP A 303 44.40 -3.94 18.93
C ASP A 303 43.52 -5.13 18.50
N THR A 304 42.53 -4.86 17.65
CA THR A 304 41.61 -5.87 17.07
C THR A 304 42.19 -6.52 15.81
N SER A 305 43.52 -6.52 15.65
CA SER A 305 44.25 -6.93 14.44
C SER A 305 44.09 -8.42 14.05
N GLU A 306 43.56 -9.28 14.93
CA GLU A 306 43.09 -10.62 14.56
C GLU A 306 41.75 -10.55 13.80
N LYS A 307 41.84 -10.21 12.51
CA LYS A 307 40.70 -10.17 11.57
C LYS A 307 40.13 -11.56 11.33
N LYS A 308 39.13 -11.97 12.10
CA LYS A 308 38.25 -13.11 11.71
C LYS A 308 37.19 -12.60 10.75
N LYS A 309 37.26 -13.07 9.49
CA LYS A 309 36.35 -12.71 8.40
C LYS A 309 34.86 -12.74 8.83
N GLY A 310 34.12 -11.66 8.58
CA GLY A 310 32.66 -11.56 8.69
C GLY A 310 32.08 -11.13 10.05
N ARG A 311 32.89 -10.78 11.06
CA ARG A 311 32.41 -10.37 12.40
C ARG A 311 32.19 -8.85 12.52
N PHE A 312 31.38 -8.41 13.50
CA PHE A 312 31.07 -7.00 13.82
C PHE A 312 32.31 -6.08 13.79
N VAL A 313 33.44 -6.55 14.31
CA VAL A 313 34.72 -5.82 14.36
C VAL A 313 35.28 -5.50 12.97
N GLU A 314 35.21 -6.44 12.02
CA GLU A 314 35.68 -6.22 10.64
C GLU A 314 34.66 -5.42 9.82
N ARG A 315 33.36 -5.69 10.00
CA ARG A 315 32.27 -4.97 9.32
C ARG A 315 32.26 -3.47 9.64
N GLU A 316 32.61 -3.12 10.88
CA GLU A 316 32.62 -1.74 11.37
C GLU A 316 34.01 -1.10 11.37
N GLU A 317 35.02 -1.77 10.79
CA GLU A 317 36.40 -1.26 10.72
C GLU A 317 36.97 -0.82 12.09
N LEU A 318 36.56 -1.52 13.15
CA LEU A 318 36.89 -1.14 14.52
C LEU A 318 38.37 -1.36 14.80
N ARG A 319 39.02 -0.34 15.38
CA ARG A 319 40.44 -0.36 15.77
C ARG A 319 40.66 -0.68 17.24
N SER A 320 39.67 -0.38 18.08
CA SER A 320 39.71 -0.68 19.51
C SER A 320 38.31 -0.90 20.07
N THR A 321 38.22 -1.74 21.08
CA THR A 321 36.98 -2.02 21.81
C THR A 321 37.24 -1.96 23.31
N ALA A 322 36.40 -1.22 24.02
CA ALA A 322 36.29 -1.26 25.46
C ALA A 322 34.86 -1.63 25.85
N TRP A 323 34.70 -2.38 26.92
CA TRP A 323 33.37 -2.73 27.44
C TRP A 323 33.29 -2.53 28.94
N PHE A 324 32.09 -2.23 29.44
CA PHE A 324 31.81 -1.89 30.83
C PHE A 324 30.54 -2.60 31.32
N LYS A 325 30.61 -3.21 32.51
CA LYS A 325 29.45 -3.75 33.22
C LYS A 325 28.75 -2.62 33.99
N LEU A 326 27.42 -2.54 33.87
CA LEU A 326 26.57 -1.56 34.58
C LEU A 326 25.63 -2.32 35.51
N GLY A 327 25.48 -1.89 36.77
CA GLY A 327 24.76 -2.65 37.80
C GLY A 327 24.29 -1.76 38.95
N ASP A 328 24.15 -2.26 40.18
CA ASP A 328 23.84 -1.40 41.33
C ASP A 328 25.13 -0.89 41.98
N ARG A 329 25.45 0.40 41.81
CA ARG A 329 26.61 1.12 42.37
C ARG A 329 27.97 0.59 41.88
N CYS A 330 28.07 0.20 40.61
CA CYS A 330 29.33 -0.33 40.05
C CYS A 330 30.37 0.78 39.85
N TRP A 331 29.91 2.00 39.58
CA TRP A 331 30.74 3.16 39.31
C TRP A 331 30.40 4.27 40.32
N THR A 332 31.04 4.29 41.51
CA THR A 332 30.84 5.37 42.50
C THR A 332 32.17 6.06 42.89
N PRO A 333 32.22 7.41 42.98
CA PRO A 333 33.46 8.12 43.34
C PRO A 333 33.89 8.00 44.81
N ARG A 334 33.05 7.42 45.69
CA ARG A 334 33.20 7.46 47.16
C ARG A 334 33.26 6.08 47.86
N GLY A 335 33.71 5.03 47.18
CA GLY A 335 33.99 3.72 47.78
C GLY A 335 34.96 2.88 46.94
N PRO A 336 35.48 1.74 47.43
CA PRO A 336 36.25 0.83 46.61
C PRO A 336 35.34 0.28 45.49
N VAL A 337 35.76 0.49 44.25
CA VAL A 337 35.12 -0.10 43.06
C VAL A 337 35.09 -1.62 43.26
N LYS A 338 33.93 -2.27 43.08
CA LYS A 338 33.85 -3.74 43.08
C LYS A 338 34.81 -4.24 41.97
N GLU A 339 35.83 -5.01 42.33
CA GLU A 339 36.78 -5.57 41.34
C GLU A 339 36.11 -6.63 40.45
N THR A 340 35.08 -7.30 40.98
CA THR A 340 34.24 -8.27 40.26
C THR A 340 32.76 -8.07 40.62
N ILE A 341 31.86 -8.32 39.66
CA ILE A 341 30.40 -8.24 39.81
C ILE A 341 29.82 -9.62 39.50
N LYS A 342 28.95 -10.14 40.38
CA LYS A 342 28.30 -11.43 40.13
C LYS A 342 27.38 -11.33 38.90
N PRO A 343 27.23 -12.38 38.07
CA PRO A 343 26.38 -12.31 36.88
C PRO A 343 24.94 -11.85 37.15
N GLY A 344 24.34 -12.18 38.29
CA GLY A 344 22.99 -11.72 38.69
C GLY A 344 22.89 -10.19 38.95
N GLU A 345 24.00 -9.54 39.28
CA GLU A 345 24.08 -8.11 39.61
C GLU A 345 24.27 -7.21 38.38
N VAL A 346 24.72 -7.76 37.24
CA VAL A 346 24.87 -7.01 35.98
C VAL A 346 23.49 -6.68 35.40
N LYS A 347 23.19 -5.39 35.24
CA LYS A 347 21.94 -4.87 34.69
C LYS A 347 22.07 -4.42 33.23
N GLY A 348 23.26 -3.99 32.80
CA GLY A 348 23.56 -3.65 31.41
C GLY A 348 25.03 -3.82 31.02
N LEU A 349 25.27 -3.83 29.70
CA LEU A 349 26.60 -3.92 29.10
C LEU A 349 26.78 -2.79 28.09
N LEU A 350 27.76 -1.92 28.34
CA LEU A 350 28.13 -0.81 27.45
C LEU A 350 29.38 -1.18 26.65
N PHE A 351 29.29 -1.11 25.33
CA PHE A 351 30.40 -1.25 24.41
C PHE A 351 30.76 0.13 23.84
N LEU A 352 32.03 0.50 23.98
CA LEU A 352 32.64 1.70 23.42
C LEU A 352 33.73 1.31 22.45
N ASN A 353 33.47 1.51 21.17
CA ASN A 353 34.38 1.18 20.10
C ASN A 353 34.84 2.45 19.38
N ALA A 354 35.87 2.33 18.55
CA ALA A 354 36.34 3.43 17.73
C ALA A 354 36.81 2.99 16.34
N ARG A 355 36.50 3.85 15.35
CA ARG A 355 37.02 3.78 13.98
C ARG A 355 38.17 4.78 13.81
N ASP A 356 38.98 4.50 12.79
CA ASP A 356 40.16 5.26 12.36
C ASP A 356 41.32 5.28 13.37
N PHE A 357 41.06 5.66 14.62
CA PHE A 357 42.03 5.75 15.70
C PHE A 357 41.51 5.08 17.00
N PRO A 358 42.36 4.36 17.75
CA PRO A 358 41.95 3.70 18.98
C PRO A 358 41.72 4.69 20.14
N ILE A 359 40.74 4.39 21.02
CA ILE A 359 40.51 5.18 22.24
C ILE A 359 41.62 4.89 23.26
N ALA A 360 42.31 5.93 23.72
CA ALA A 360 43.36 5.77 24.72
C ALA A 360 42.78 5.30 26.07
N PRO A 361 43.30 4.22 26.69
CA PRO A 361 42.80 3.70 27.97
C PRO A 361 42.80 4.73 29.11
N THR A 362 43.70 5.71 29.05
CA THR A 362 43.82 6.78 30.06
C THR A 362 42.58 7.68 30.11
N ILE A 363 41.86 7.85 28.99
CA ILE A 363 40.61 8.62 28.91
C ILE A 363 39.48 7.90 29.66
N LEU A 364 39.44 6.56 29.53
CA LEU A 364 38.39 5.71 30.08
C LEU A 364 38.58 5.37 31.57
N LYS A 365 39.71 5.79 32.19
CA LYS A 365 40.02 5.54 33.61
C LYS A 365 39.99 6.80 34.48
N THR A 366 39.30 7.85 34.05
CA THR A 366 39.22 9.10 34.81
C THR A 366 38.03 9.12 35.78
N LYS A 367 38.18 9.85 36.90
CA LYS A 367 37.06 10.11 37.83
C LYS A 367 35.86 10.78 37.15
N VAL A 368 36.12 11.60 36.13
CA VAL A 368 35.08 12.27 35.35
C VAL A 368 34.28 11.25 34.55
N PHE A 369 34.97 10.33 33.85
CA PHE A 369 34.31 9.29 33.07
C PHE A 369 33.50 8.33 33.94
N TYR A 370 34.02 7.93 35.10
CA TYR A 370 33.28 7.08 36.05
C TYR A 370 31.99 7.75 36.56
N LYS A 371 31.99 9.07 36.76
CA LYS A 371 30.79 9.82 37.11
C LYS A 371 29.77 9.87 35.96
N ILE A 372 30.23 9.80 34.71
CA ILE A 372 29.32 9.69 33.55
C ILE A 372 28.70 8.28 33.52
N LEU A 373 29.49 7.23 33.76
CA LEU A 373 28.98 5.86 33.86
C LEU A 373 27.98 5.68 35.03
N GLU A 374 28.23 6.30 36.18
CA GLU A 374 27.31 6.32 37.34
C GLU A 374 25.93 6.86 36.96
N LYS A 375 25.89 7.95 36.18
CA LYS A 375 24.63 8.54 35.71
C LYS A 375 23.92 7.62 34.72
N LEU A 376 24.67 7.05 33.77
CA LEU A 376 24.11 6.12 32.80
C LEU A 376 23.53 4.87 33.49
N GLU A 377 24.20 4.37 34.52
CA GLU A 377 23.76 3.24 35.33
C GLU A 377 22.38 3.49 35.98
N ILE A 378 22.18 4.68 36.56
CA ILE A 378 20.89 5.10 37.14
C ILE A 378 19.78 5.10 36.08
N GLU A 379 20.05 5.63 34.89
CA GLU A 379 19.06 5.70 33.81
C GLU A 379 18.74 4.31 33.23
N ILE A 380 19.72 3.41 33.13
CA ILE A 380 19.47 2.02 32.71
C ILE A 380 18.57 1.31 33.70
N ILE A 381 18.80 1.48 35.01
CA ILE A 381 17.94 0.85 36.03
C ILE A 381 16.49 1.34 35.91
N LYS A 382 16.27 2.61 35.55
CA LYS A 382 14.93 3.15 35.28
C LYS A 382 14.33 2.52 34.03
N ILE A 383 15.07 2.47 32.92
CA ILE A 383 14.62 1.83 31.67
C ILE A 383 14.22 0.36 31.90
N ILE A 384 14.99 -0.39 32.69
CA ILE A 384 14.67 -1.79 33.02
C ILE A 384 13.35 -1.87 33.83
N LYS A 385 13.11 -0.94 34.75
CA LYS A 385 11.84 -0.87 35.50
C LYS A 385 10.65 -0.51 34.59
N ASP A 386 10.82 0.42 33.67
CA ASP A 386 9.78 0.80 32.70
C ASP A 386 9.50 -0.32 31.69
N ARG A 387 10.53 -1.06 31.27
CA ARG A 387 10.34 -2.28 30.48
C ARG A 387 9.57 -3.35 31.26
N ARG A 388 9.76 -3.44 32.59
CA ARG A 388 9.02 -4.37 33.47
C ARG A 388 7.53 -4.05 33.56
N SER A 389 7.11 -2.80 33.51
CA SER A 389 5.69 -2.43 33.50
C SER A 389 5.02 -2.68 32.14
N ASN A 390 5.75 -2.56 31.04
CA ASN A 390 5.27 -2.84 29.68
C ASN A 390 5.41 -4.32 29.25
N LEU A 391 6.09 -5.13 30.06
CA LEU A 391 6.46 -6.52 29.77
C LEU A 391 5.26 -7.44 29.59
N LEU A 392 4.15 -7.22 30.30
CA LEU A 392 3.00 -8.14 30.26
C LEU A 392 2.34 -8.19 28.88
N GLU A 393 2.19 -7.04 28.19
CA GLU A 393 1.58 -6.97 26.86
C GLU A 393 2.52 -7.49 25.77
N ARG A 394 3.80 -7.11 25.84
CA ARG A 394 4.84 -7.56 24.88
C ARG A 394 5.14 -9.04 25.02
N GLN A 395 5.27 -9.55 26.25
CA GLN A 395 5.50 -10.97 26.52
C GLN A 395 4.26 -11.80 26.15
N THR A 396 3.05 -11.32 26.44
CA THR A 396 1.83 -12.00 25.98
C THR A 396 1.77 -12.11 24.45
N PHE A 397 2.16 -11.05 23.73
CA PHE A 397 2.25 -11.07 22.28
C PHE A 397 3.32 -12.04 21.77
N VAL A 398 4.53 -11.99 22.32
CA VAL A 398 5.64 -12.90 21.98
C VAL A 398 5.26 -14.34 22.25
N ASP A 399 4.74 -14.66 23.44
CA ASP A 399 4.31 -16.00 23.82
C ASP A 399 3.17 -16.51 22.93
N GLN A 400 2.26 -15.65 22.48
CA GLN A 400 1.20 -16.02 21.54
C GLN A 400 1.77 -16.35 20.16
N VAL A 401 2.73 -15.55 19.67
CA VAL A 401 3.40 -15.74 18.39
C VAL A 401 4.25 -17.01 18.41
N GLU A 402 5.11 -17.17 19.42
CA GLU A 402 5.94 -18.36 19.58
C GLU A 402 5.08 -19.62 19.71
N ARG A 403 4.00 -19.61 20.50
CA ARG A 403 3.09 -20.76 20.60
C ARG A 403 2.45 -21.13 19.26
N LYS A 404 2.10 -20.15 18.43
CA LYS A 404 1.53 -20.42 17.08
C LYS A 404 2.58 -21.02 16.15
N LEU A 405 3.74 -20.37 16.05
CA LEU A 405 4.83 -20.84 15.18
C LEU A 405 5.38 -22.19 15.63
N LEU A 406 5.50 -22.43 16.94
CA LEU A 406 5.90 -23.71 17.51
C LEU A 406 4.87 -24.82 17.22
N LYS A 407 3.56 -24.52 17.29
CA LYS A 407 2.53 -25.48 16.89
C LYS A 407 2.64 -25.84 15.41
N CYS A 408 2.83 -24.86 14.54
CA CYS A 408 3.05 -25.08 13.10
C CYS A 408 4.31 -25.93 12.89
N TYR A 409 5.44 -25.51 13.46
CA TYR A 409 6.72 -26.23 13.38
C TYR A 409 6.60 -27.67 13.89
N ASN A 410 6.03 -27.90 15.06
CA ASN A 410 5.90 -29.25 15.63
C ASN A 410 5.05 -30.17 14.75
N ARG A 411 3.95 -29.67 14.17
CA ARG A 411 3.12 -30.44 13.25
C ARG A 411 3.87 -30.77 11.96
N LEU A 412 4.63 -29.81 11.41
CA LEU A 412 5.42 -29.98 10.19
C LEU A 412 6.59 -30.94 10.41
N SER A 413 7.28 -30.77 11.53
CA SER A 413 8.36 -31.64 12.00
C SER A 413 7.86 -33.06 12.23
N HIS A 414 6.68 -33.23 12.84
CA HIS A 414 6.04 -34.54 13.00
C HIS A 414 5.77 -35.21 11.64
N LYS A 415 5.13 -34.50 10.71
CA LYS A 415 4.90 -35.00 9.35
C LYS A 415 6.21 -35.42 8.66
N TRP A 416 7.25 -34.60 8.78
CA TRP A 416 8.54 -34.91 8.15
C TRP A 416 9.24 -36.12 8.79
N TYR A 417 9.48 -36.08 10.10
CA TYR A 417 10.27 -37.12 10.78
C TYR A 417 9.51 -38.44 10.95
N ASN A 418 8.17 -38.42 11.00
CA ASN A 418 7.37 -39.64 11.24
C ASN A 418 6.64 -40.16 9.99
N GLU A 419 6.12 -39.28 9.14
CA GLU A 419 5.33 -39.65 7.96
C GLU A 419 6.15 -39.56 6.67
N ASN A 420 7.28 -38.83 6.69
CA ASN A 420 8.16 -38.60 5.56
C ASN A 420 7.47 -37.95 4.34
N GLU A 421 6.40 -37.19 4.60
CA GLU A 421 5.57 -36.47 3.63
C GLU A 421 5.59 -34.97 3.93
N LEU A 422 6.07 -34.14 3.00
CA LEU A 422 6.03 -32.68 3.09
C LEU A 422 5.45 -32.11 1.78
N GLU A 423 4.29 -31.43 1.85
CA GLU A 423 3.60 -30.88 0.67
C GLU A 423 3.72 -29.35 0.56
N PHE A 424 3.46 -28.78 -0.62
CA PHE A 424 3.45 -27.32 -0.80
C PHE A 424 2.45 -26.61 0.13
N LYS A 425 1.30 -27.25 0.42
CA LYS A 425 0.29 -26.72 1.33
C LYS A 425 0.86 -26.45 2.73
N ASP A 426 1.75 -27.32 3.20
CA ASP A 426 2.39 -27.25 4.50
C ASP A 426 3.37 -26.04 4.56
N ILE A 427 4.11 -25.80 3.47
CA ILE A 427 4.97 -24.63 3.30
C ILE A 427 4.15 -23.34 3.24
N ASN A 428 3.07 -23.34 2.46
CA ASN A 428 2.18 -22.19 2.34
C ASN A 428 1.53 -21.82 3.68
N GLU A 429 1.10 -22.81 4.46
CA GLU A 429 0.50 -22.58 5.77
C GLU A 429 1.50 -21.96 6.76
N PHE A 430 2.74 -22.47 6.82
CA PHE A 430 3.80 -21.91 7.66
C PHE A 430 4.06 -20.43 7.36
N PHE A 431 4.31 -20.11 6.09
CA PHE A 431 4.63 -18.74 5.69
C PHE A 431 3.42 -17.80 5.72
N THR A 432 2.19 -18.31 5.58
CA THR A 432 0.97 -17.51 5.76
C THR A 432 0.81 -17.07 7.22
N GLU A 433 1.00 -17.99 8.17
CA GLU A 433 0.99 -17.65 9.60
C GLU A 433 2.13 -16.68 9.94
N LEU A 434 3.32 -16.91 9.38
CA LEU A 434 4.45 -16.00 9.54
C LEU A 434 4.14 -14.59 9.00
N ALA A 435 3.52 -14.47 7.82
CA ALA A 435 3.12 -13.17 7.27
C ALA A 435 2.12 -12.44 8.17
N GLU A 436 1.17 -13.14 8.79
CA GLU A 436 0.25 -12.54 9.78
C GLU A 436 0.97 -12.09 11.06
N VAL A 437 2.07 -12.75 11.46
CA VAL A 437 2.94 -12.28 12.54
C VAL A 437 3.63 -10.97 12.13
N PHE A 438 4.26 -10.93 10.96
CA PHE A 438 4.94 -9.72 10.47
C PHE A 438 4.00 -8.55 10.23
N LYS A 439 2.75 -8.81 9.85
CA LYS A 439 1.69 -7.80 9.73
C LYS A 439 1.29 -7.16 11.07
N LYS A 440 1.38 -7.91 12.17
CA LYS A 440 1.20 -7.35 13.51
C LYS A 440 2.38 -6.49 13.93
N ILE A 441 3.59 -6.87 13.51
CA ILE A 441 4.83 -6.12 13.71
C ILE A 441 4.82 -4.78 12.93
N SER A 442 4.21 -4.73 11.74
CA SER A 442 4.06 -3.50 10.92
C SER A 442 2.91 -2.57 11.36
N LYS A 443 2.66 -2.43 12.67
CA LYS A 443 1.57 -1.60 13.24
C LYS A 443 0.17 -1.88 12.63
N ARG A 444 -0.11 -3.14 12.28
CA ARG A 444 -1.38 -3.63 11.68
C ARG A 444 -1.65 -3.16 10.23
N ARG A 445 -0.61 -3.09 9.38
CA ARG A 445 -0.73 -2.65 7.97
C ARG A 445 -0.36 -3.75 6.98
N ASP A 446 -0.88 -3.66 5.75
CA ASP A 446 -0.71 -4.67 4.70
C ASP A 446 0.76 -4.69 4.21
N ILE A 447 1.40 -5.87 4.25
CA ILE A 447 2.82 -6.07 3.89
C ILE A 447 2.97 -7.05 2.72
N SER A 448 4.10 -6.98 2.03
CA SER A 448 4.55 -8.00 1.09
C SER A 448 5.69 -8.80 1.74
N LEU A 449 5.60 -10.12 1.81
CA LEU A 449 6.63 -11.00 2.38
C LEU A 449 7.04 -12.01 1.31
N THR A 450 8.34 -12.15 1.07
CA THR A 450 8.95 -13.12 0.14
C THR A 450 10.08 -13.87 0.83
N ALA A 451 10.12 -15.19 0.69
CA ALA A 451 11.14 -16.06 1.25
C ALA A 451 11.94 -16.79 0.17
N PHE A 452 13.23 -16.95 0.41
CA PHE A 452 14.21 -17.58 -0.45
C PHE A 452 15.03 -18.61 0.33
N ILE A 453 15.50 -19.65 -0.36
CA ILE A 453 16.40 -20.67 0.18
C ILE A 453 17.72 -20.65 -0.59
N TYR A 454 18.85 -20.69 0.13
CA TYR A 454 20.18 -20.59 -0.46
C TYR A 454 20.84 -21.97 -0.55
N GLU A 455 21.33 -22.33 -1.73
CA GLU A 455 22.15 -23.53 -1.94
C GLU A 455 23.59 -23.14 -2.21
N LYS A 456 24.48 -23.60 -1.31
CA LYS A 456 25.88 -23.20 -1.27
C LYS A 456 26.69 -23.92 -2.34
N GLU A 457 26.39 -25.19 -2.61
CA GLU A 457 27.13 -26.00 -3.59
C GLU A 457 26.93 -25.48 -5.02
N GLU A 458 25.71 -25.02 -5.33
CA GLU A 458 25.37 -24.47 -6.65
C GLU A 458 25.53 -22.93 -6.72
N ASN A 459 25.73 -22.28 -5.57
CA ASN A 459 25.74 -20.82 -5.42
C ASN A 459 24.46 -20.19 -6.02
N ILE A 460 23.31 -20.69 -5.58
CA ILE A 460 21.99 -20.31 -6.11
C ILE A 460 21.07 -19.90 -4.97
N LEU A 461 20.28 -18.85 -5.21
CA LEU A 461 19.15 -18.49 -4.37
C LEU A 461 17.85 -18.92 -5.06
N TYR A 462 17.14 -19.89 -4.47
CA TYR A 462 15.85 -20.37 -4.97
C TYR A 462 14.70 -19.61 -4.31
N TRP A 463 13.69 -19.28 -5.10
CA TRP A 463 12.44 -18.75 -4.57
C TRP A 463 11.66 -19.84 -3.85
N LEU A 464 11.19 -19.54 -2.64
CA LEU A 464 10.50 -20.49 -1.78
C LEU A 464 9.02 -20.16 -1.63
N TRP A 465 8.67 -18.91 -1.33
CA TRP A 465 7.30 -18.50 -1.04
C TRP A 465 7.11 -16.97 -1.13
N ALA A 466 5.89 -16.51 -1.41
CA ALA A 466 5.49 -15.11 -1.22
C ALA A 466 4.00 -14.95 -0.91
N ASN A 467 3.63 -13.92 -0.14
CA ASN A 467 2.22 -13.57 0.14
C ASN A 467 1.57 -12.73 -0.99
N GLY A 468 2.18 -12.72 -2.19
CA GLY A 468 1.82 -11.88 -3.34
C GLY A 468 2.61 -12.27 -4.61
N PRO A 469 2.43 -11.53 -5.73
CA PRO A 469 3.21 -11.75 -6.96
C PRO A 469 4.69 -11.44 -6.70
N THR A 470 5.60 -12.11 -7.41
CA THR A 470 7.03 -11.81 -7.38
C THR A 470 7.62 -11.84 -8.78
N SER A 471 8.56 -10.94 -9.08
CA SER A 471 9.32 -10.88 -10.33
C SER A 471 10.65 -11.64 -10.29
N ILE A 472 10.78 -12.74 -9.54
CA ILE A 472 12.03 -13.50 -9.54
C ILE A 472 11.84 -14.81 -10.28
N LYS A 473 12.77 -15.13 -11.19
CA LYS A 473 12.88 -16.48 -11.78
C LYS A 473 13.11 -17.49 -10.65
N ALA A 474 12.60 -18.72 -10.79
CA ALA A 474 12.64 -19.76 -9.73
C ALA A 474 14.04 -20.00 -9.12
N ILE A 475 15.06 -19.66 -9.90
CA ILE A 475 16.47 -19.95 -9.69
C ILE A 475 17.23 -18.69 -10.10
N ASN A 476 17.98 -18.08 -9.19
CA ASN A 476 18.97 -17.05 -9.52
C ASN A 476 20.38 -17.62 -9.28
N LEU A 477 21.17 -17.72 -10.35
CA LEU A 477 22.61 -17.99 -10.28
C LEU A 477 23.31 -16.76 -9.71
N LEU A 478 24.03 -16.90 -8.59
CA LEU A 478 24.76 -15.78 -8.00
C LEU A 478 26.10 -15.60 -8.76
N PRO A 479 26.43 -14.39 -9.25
CA PRO A 479 27.69 -14.13 -9.96
C PRO A 479 28.91 -14.29 -9.03
N SER A 480 30.09 -14.54 -9.60
CA SER A 480 31.34 -14.59 -8.83
C SER A 480 31.69 -13.22 -8.25
N VAL A 481 32.24 -13.19 -7.02
CA VAL A 481 32.61 -12.00 -6.24
C VAL A 481 33.45 -10.94 -7.00
N THR A 482 34.13 -11.36 -8.08
CA THR A 482 35.01 -10.51 -8.90
C THR A 482 34.30 -9.69 -9.99
N ASP A 483 33.01 -9.88 -10.24
CA ASP A 483 32.26 -9.16 -11.30
C ASP A 483 31.31 -8.11 -10.69
N GLN A 484 31.89 -7.03 -10.14
CA GLN A 484 31.15 -5.94 -9.46
C GLN A 484 30.47 -4.95 -10.42
N THR A 485 30.13 -5.36 -11.64
CA THR A 485 29.56 -4.47 -12.66
C THR A 485 28.18 -4.93 -13.16
N LYS A 486 27.12 -4.77 -12.34
CA LYS A 486 25.69 -4.49 -12.72
C LYS A 486 24.64 -5.00 -11.70
N ASN A 487 23.55 -4.23 -11.52
CA ASN A 487 22.20 -4.55 -11.01
C ASN A 487 21.95 -6.00 -10.51
N ILE A 488 22.34 -6.26 -9.25
CA ILE A 488 22.11 -7.54 -8.58
C ILE A 488 20.93 -7.38 -7.59
N PRO A 489 19.93 -8.30 -7.54
CA PRO A 489 18.82 -8.20 -6.59
C PRO A 489 19.30 -8.10 -5.13
N LEU A 490 18.60 -7.35 -4.29
CA LEU A 490 19.02 -7.02 -2.93
C LEU A 490 19.12 -8.25 -2.01
N PRO A 491 18.25 -9.27 -2.11
CA PRO A 491 18.47 -10.55 -1.42
C PRO A 491 19.73 -11.29 -1.88
N VAL A 492 20.13 -11.13 -3.15
CA VAL A 492 21.37 -11.70 -3.70
C VAL A 492 22.57 -10.90 -3.22
N LYS A 493 22.48 -9.57 -3.14
CA LYS A 493 23.50 -8.71 -2.53
C LYS A 493 23.71 -9.08 -1.06
N VAL A 494 22.64 -9.26 -0.28
CA VAL A 494 22.68 -9.74 1.12
C VAL A 494 23.28 -11.14 1.23
N ALA A 495 23.01 -12.02 0.25
CA ALA A 495 23.60 -13.36 0.21
C ALA A 495 25.11 -13.33 -0.12
N LEU A 496 25.57 -12.36 -0.93
CA LEU A 496 26.97 -12.21 -1.37
C LEU A 496 27.85 -11.35 -0.45
N GLU A 497 27.26 -10.41 0.32
CA GLU A 497 27.95 -9.42 1.16
C GLU A 497 27.86 -9.73 2.67
N ASP A 498 28.38 -10.89 3.08
CA ASP A 498 28.57 -11.30 4.49
C ASP A 498 27.29 -11.47 5.35
N HIS A 499 26.12 -11.71 4.75
CA HIS A 499 24.87 -12.01 5.47
C HIS A 499 24.40 -10.87 6.39
N ARG A 500 24.25 -9.66 5.85
CA ARG A 500 23.82 -8.46 6.60
C ARG A 500 22.31 -8.18 6.44
N PRO A 501 21.53 -8.02 7.54
CA PRO A 501 20.16 -7.53 7.44
C PRO A 501 20.12 -6.08 6.95
N LEU A 502 19.12 -5.71 6.16
CA LEU A 502 18.94 -4.37 5.61
C LEU A 502 17.54 -3.84 5.91
N LEU A 503 17.44 -2.64 6.48
CA LEU A 503 16.19 -1.87 6.59
C LEU A 503 16.34 -0.57 5.81
N ILE A 504 15.49 -0.36 4.82
CA ILE A 504 15.52 0.79 3.93
C ILE A 504 14.20 1.56 4.07
N HIS A 505 14.28 2.87 4.29
CA HIS A 505 13.14 3.79 4.32
C HIS A 505 13.19 4.80 3.15
N ASN A 506 12.04 5.35 2.76
CA ASN A 506 11.88 6.45 1.83
C ASN A 506 12.46 6.20 0.44
N LEU A 507 12.10 5.06 -0.15
CA LEU A 507 12.52 4.64 -1.49
C LEU A 507 12.10 5.59 -2.63
N LYS A 508 11.18 6.55 -2.41
CA LYS A 508 10.75 7.54 -3.43
C LYS A 508 11.44 8.92 -3.39
N GLY A 509 12.43 9.18 -2.52
CA GLY A 509 13.16 10.46 -2.47
C GLY A 509 14.42 10.56 -3.35
N ASN A 510 15.01 11.76 -3.50
CA ASN A 510 16.14 12.04 -4.41
C ASN A 510 17.54 11.93 -3.74
N GLY A 511 18.04 10.71 -3.47
CA GLY A 511 19.37 10.47 -2.87
C GLY A 511 20.22 9.46 -3.66
N SER A 512 21.56 9.51 -3.54
CA SER A 512 22.50 8.69 -4.32
C SER A 512 22.44 7.19 -4.02
N ALA A 513 22.29 6.80 -2.76
CA ALA A 513 22.10 5.40 -2.38
C ALA A 513 20.72 4.86 -2.82
N LYS A 514 19.69 5.73 -2.85
CA LYS A 514 18.32 5.37 -3.30
C LYS A 514 18.27 4.89 -4.75
N ASN A 515 19.04 5.51 -5.65
CA ASN A 515 19.14 5.06 -7.05
C ASN A 515 19.84 3.70 -7.19
N ALA A 516 20.78 3.39 -6.30
CA ALA A 516 21.48 2.09 -6.29
C ALA A 516 20.56 0.94 -5.84
N TYR A 517 19.59 1.21 -4.97
CA TYR A 517 18.69 0.17 -4.44
C TYR A 517 17.41 -0.02 -5.25
N ARG A 518 16.90 1.02 -5.92
CA ARG A 518 15.65 0.97 -6.71
C ARG A 518 15.68 -0.07 -7.83
N GLU A 519 16.83 -0.24 -8.49
CA GLU A 519 17.05 -1.23 -9.55
C GLU A 519 17.40 -2.63 -9.01
N CYS A 520 17.58 -2.76 -7.69
CA CYS A 520 17.98 -3.99 -7.02
C CYS A 520 16.84 -4.61 -6.17
N THR A 521 15.72 -3.95 -5.95
CA THR A 521 14.61 -4.54 -5.17
C THR A 521 13.89 -5.68 -5.91
N VAL A 522 13.50 -6.74 -5.20
CA VAL A 522 12.61 -7.77 -5.75
C VAL A 522 11.26 -7.13 -6.03
N THR A 523 10.73 -7.24 -7.26
CA THR A 523 9.40 -6.69 -7.55
C THR A 523 8.35 -7.65 -6.96
N THR A 524 7.89 -7.36 -5.75
CA THR A 524 6.84 -8.16 -5.06
C THR A 524 5.44 -7.55 -5.26
N LYS A 525 4.46 -7.84 -4.38
CA LYS A 525 3.11 -7.23 -4.32
C LYS A 525 3.06 -5.71 -4.43
N TYR A 526 4.15 -5.03 -4.04
CA TYR A 526 4.28 -3.58 -4.08
C TYR A 526 5.36 -3.09 -5.04
N GLY A 527 6.35 -3.91 -5.41
CA GLY A 527 7.36 -3.55 -6.41
C GLY A 527 8.00 -2.18 -6.18
N GLU A 528 8.04 -1.36 -7.24
CA GLU A 528 8.57 0.02 -7.20
C GLU A 528 7.74 1.00 -6.36
N ASP A 529 6.51 0.60 -5.97
CA ASP A 529 5.66 1.39 -5.08
C ASP A 529 5.99 1.20 -3.60
N SER A 530 6.88 0.26 -3.27
CA SER A 530 7.41 0.14 -1.91
C SER A 530 8.10 1.44 -1.49
N GLN A 531 7.80 1.91 -0.29
CA GLN A 531 8.47 3.02 0.38
C GLN A 531 9.47 2.51 1.43
N SER A 532 9.24 1.32 2.00
CA SER A 532 10.15 0.71 2.96
C SER A 532 10.34 -0.79 2.74
N ASN A 533 11.59 -1.27 2.85
CA ASN A 533 11.95 -2.68 2.69
C ASN A 533 12.78 -3.15 3.88
N LEU A 534 12.47 -4.34 4.41
CA LEU A 534 13.18 -5.05 5.46
C LEU A 534 13.63 -6.41 4.93
N ILE A 535 14.93 -6.65 4.85
CA ILE A 535 15.53 -7.88 4.35
C ILE A 535 16.39 -8.51 5.43
N PHE A 536 16.22 -9.82 5.67
CA PHE A 536 17.01 -10.55 6.65
C PHE A 536 17.56 -11.88 6.09
N PRO A 537 18.85 -12.16 6.30
CA PRO A 537 19.44 -13.47 6.05
C PRO A 537 19.01 -14.45 7.14
N ILE A 538 18.83 -15.71 6.75
CA ILE A 538 18.55 -16.83 7.65
C ILE A 538 19.83 -17.64 7.75
N LEU A 539 20.46 -17.67 8.92
CA LEU A 539 21.71 -18.41 9.14
C LEU A 539 21.43 -19.81 9.69
N SER A 540 22.35 -20.73 9.43
CA SER A 540 22.28 -22.10 9.95
C SER A 540 22.42 -22.11 11.46
N LEU A 541 21.67 -22.99 12.12
CA LEU A 541 21.83 -23.18 13.56
C LEU A 541 23.05 -24.04 13.91
N ILE A 542 23.60 -24.77 12.93
CA ILE A 542 24.74 -25.68 13.11
C ILE A 542 26.06 -24.95 12.86
N ASP A 543 26.15 -24.21 11.75
CA ASP A 543 27.28 -23.30 11.47
C ASP A 543 26.74 -21.89 11.23
N PRO A 544 26.83 -20.97 12.22
CA PRO A 544 26.36 -19.60 12.09
C PRO A 544 27.03 -18.77 10.98
N LYS A 545 28.03 -19.33 10.28
CA LYS A 545 28.65 -18.73 9.08
C LYS A 545 27.98 -19.15 7.78
N GLU A 546 27.09 -20.13 7.81
CA GLU A 546 26.38 -20.62 6.64
C GLU A 546 25.00 -19.99 6.53
N LEU A 547 24.67 -19.55 5.31
CA LEU A 547 23.37 -19.01 4.97
C LEU A 547 22.42 -20.15 4.57
N GLU A 548 21.24 -20.16 5.15
CA GLU A 548 20.16 -21.09 4.83
C GLU A 548 19.18 -20.49 3.82
N GLY A 549 18.96 -19.18 3.87
CA GLY A 549 18.01 -18.48 3.03
C GLY A 549 17.93 -16.98 3.29
N VAL A 550 17.00 -16.29 2.65
CA VAL A 550 16.80 -14.84 2.80
C VAL A 550 15.30 -14.55 2.83
N ILE A 551 14.86 -13.58 3.62
CA ILE A 551 13.48 -13.07 3.56
C ILE A 551 13.50 -11.57 3.25
N ASP A 552 12.57 -11.15 2.40
CA ASP A 552 12.32 -9.76 1.99
C ASP A 552 10.88 -9.37 2.37
N ILE A 553 10.73 -8.27 3.11
CA ILE A 553 9.45 -7.71 3.53
C ILE A 553 9.33 -6.26 3.07
N GLN A 554 8.28 -5.93 2.33
CA GLN A 554 8.09 -4.61 1.70
C GLN A 554 6.79 -3.95 2.14
N SER A 555 6.79 -2.61 2.25
CA SER A 555 5.60 -1.79 2.54
C SER A 555 5.55 -0.48 1.75
N ILE A 556 4.33 0.01 1.47
CA ILE A 556 4.04 1.21 0.66
C ILE A 556 4.01 2.53 1.45
N GLU A 557 4.23 2.50 2.78
CA GLU A 557 4.34 3.71 3.61
C GLU A 557 5.75 3.84 4.21
N ASP A 558 6.16 5.07 4.48
CA ASP A 558 7.43 5.39 5.12
C ASP A 558 7.39 5.08 6.62
N ALA A 559 8.47 4.49 7.15
CA ALA A 559 8.64 4.13 8.57
C ALA A 559 7.61 3.14 9.15
N ASP A 560 7.18 2.16 8.33
CA ASP A 560 6.11 1.21 8.69
C ASP A 560 6.54 0.08 9.65
N PHE A 561 7.83 -0.22 9.74
CA PHE A 561 8.34 -1.24 10.65
C PHE A 561 8.57 -0.64 12.03
N ASP A 562 7.86 -1.17 13.03
CA ASP A 562 8.09 -0.77 14.42
C ASP A 562 9.44 -1.33 14.89
N THR A 563 10.39 -0.43 15.14
CA THR A 563 11.74 -0.80 15.54
C THR A 563 11.79 -1.57 16.86
N ASN A 564 10.78 -1.44 17.73
CA ASN A 564 10.69 -2.23 18.97
C ASN A 564 10.44 -3.72 18.68
N TYR A 565 9.85 -4.06 17.54
CA TYR A 565 9.52 -5.44 17.17
C TYR A 565 10.47 -6.04 16.12
N MET A 566 11.47 -5.29 15.67
CA MET A 566 12.50 -5.79 14.75
C MET A 566 13.37 -6.89 15.36
N GLN A 567 13.70 -6.78 16.64
CA GLN A 567 14.43 -7.82 17.37
C GLN A 567 13.64 -9.13 17.40
N LEU A 568 12.32 -9.05 17.62
CA LEU A 568 11.42 -10.21 17.58
C LEU A 568 11.38 -10.83 16.18
N ALA A 569 11.23 -10.03 15.13
CA ALA A 569 11.28 -10.51 13.75
C ALA A 569 12.55 -11.33 13.45
N TYR A 570 13.69 -10.87 13.95
CA TYR A 570 14.98 -11.56 13.81
C TYR A 570 15.04 -12.86 14.62
N GLN A 571 14.58 -12.85 15.87
CA GLN A 571 14.49 -14.05 16.72
C GLN A 571 13.60 -15.14 16.10
N LEU A 572 12.47 -14.74 15.53
CA LEU A 572 11.57 -15.66 14.85
C LEU A 572 12.22 -16.28 13.61
N ALA A 573 13.03 -15.50 12.90
CA ALA A 573 13.79 -15.94 11.75
C ALA A 573 14.81 -17.04 12.11
N GLU A 574 15.62 -16.83 13.14
CA GLU A 574 16.61 -17.81 13.56
C GLU A 574 15.98 -19.05 14.20
N ARG A 575 15.00 -18.89 15.10
CA ARG A 575 14.44 -20.02 15.86
C ARG A 575 13.54 -20.94 15.04
N PHE A 576 12.71 -20.37 14.17
CA PHE A 576 11.67 -21.13 13.48
C PHE A 576 11.91 -21.25 11.98
N ILE A 577 12.37 -20.18 11.32
CA ILE A 577 12.55 -20.19 9.87
C ILE A 577 13.79 -20.99 9.50
N SER A 578 14.91 -20.81 10.20
CA SER A 578 16.14 -21.61 9.94
C SER A 578 15.88 -23.12 10.04
N ARG A 579 15.30 -23.59 11.15
CA ARG A 579 14.90 -24.99 11.33
C ARG A 579 13.97 -25.50 10.25
N PHE A 580 13.06 -24.65 9.77
CA PHE A 580 12.13 -25.00 8.72
C PHE A 580 12.82 -25.13 7.35
N LEU A 581 13.74 -24.23 7.02
CA LEU A 581 14.56 -24.32 5.81
C LEU A 581 15.45 -25.56 5.83
N GLU A 582 16.05 -25.91 6.98
CA GLU A 582 16.83 -27.14 7.16
C GLU A 582 15.99 -28.39 6.85
N ILE A 583 14.76 -28.47 7.37
CA ILE A 583 13.82 -29.58 7.08
C ILE A 583 13.52 -29.64 5.58
N ILE A 584 13.28 -28.50 4.93
CA ILE A 584 13.03 -28.44 3.48
C ILE A 584 14.23 -28.93 2.68
N LYS A 585 15.45 -28.51 3.04
CA LYS A 585 16.69 -28.98 2.38
C LYS A 585 16.91 -30.47 2.54
N GLN A 586 16.69 -31.00 3.75
CA GLN A 586 16.77 -32.44 4.02
C GLN A 586 15.74 -33.21 3.20
N ALA A 587 14.52 -32.69 3.07
CA ALA A 587 13.46 -33.29 2.26
C ALA A 587 13.77 -33.30 0.77
N ALA A 588 14.35 -32.21 0.25
CA ALA A 588 14.80 -32.14 -1.14
C ALA A 588 15.90 -33.16 -1.44
N LYS A 589 16.92 -33.24 -0.59
CA LYS A 589 18.04 -34.19 -0.74
C LYS A 589 17.59 -35.65 -0.71
N LYS A 590 16.61 -36.00 0.12
CA LYS A 590 16.14 -37.39 0.29
C LYS A 590 15.28 -37.88 -0.88
N ASN A 591 14.49 -37.00 -1.50
CA ASN A 591 13.55 -37.38 -2.56
C ASN A 591 14.14 -37.29 -3.98
N ASP A 592 15.45 -37.05 -4.11
CA ASP A 592 16.15 -36.74 -5.37
C ASP A 592 15.39 -35.69 -6.22
N ALA A 593 14.64 -34.84 -5.51
CA ALA A 593 13.77 -33.86 -6.07
C ALA A 593 14.53 -32.54 -6.02
N ILE A 594 14.65 -31.87 -7.17
CA ILE A 594 14.88 -30.42 -7.16
C ILE A 594 13.83 -29.85 -6.20
N LEU A 595 14.28 -29.22 -5.10
CA LEU A 595 13.47 -28.62 -4.03
C LEU A 595 12.00 -28.46 -4.45
N PRO A 596 11.05 -29.16 -3.81
CA PRO A 596 9.72 -29.37 -4.36
C PRO A 596 8.91 -28.06 -4.35
N PHE A 597 9.03 -27.30 -5.44
CA PHE A 597 8.07 -26.28 -5.88
C PHE A 597 7.68 -26.47 -7.35
N ARG A 598 7.98 -27.65 -7.94
CA ARG A 598 7.54 -28.03 -9.29
C ARG A 598 6.01 -28.22 -9.35
N SER A 599 5.26 -27.13 -9.19
CA SER A 599 4.00 -26.84 -9.88
C SER A 599 3.53 -25.39 -9.68
N ILE A 600 4.25 -24.54 -8.96
CA ILE A 600 4.07 -23.09 -9.10
C ILE A 600 5.33 -22.63 -9.81
N HIS A 601 5.26 -22.57 -11.15
CA HIS A 601 6.12 -21.65 -11.87
C HIS A 601 6.05 -20.34 -11.07
N PRO A 602 7.16 -19.83 -10.51
CA PRO A 602 7.13 -18.49 -9.95
C PRO A 602 6.53 -17.66 -11.06
N TYR A 603 5.45 -16.96 -10.69
CA TYR A 603 4.80 -15.96 -11.50
C TYR A 603 5.89 -15.29 -12.30
N ASN A 604 5.99 -15.64 -13.59
CA ASN A 604 7.05 -15.08 -14.40
C ASN A 604 6.90 -13.58 -14.19
N VAL A 605 8.00 -12.88 -13.87
CA VAL A 605 8.02 -11.44 -14.15
C VAL A 605 7.42 -11.38 -15.52
N PHE A 606 6.34 -10.62 -15.68
CA PHE A 606 5.83 -10.41 -17.00
C PHE A 606 6.98 -9.78 -17.79
N ASN A 607 7.69 -10.62 -18.54
CA ASN A 607 8.80 -10.20 -19.33
C ASN A 607 8.11 -9.63 -20.56
N LYS A 608 8.03 -8.30 -20.61
CA LYS A 608 7.54 -7.53 -21.75
C LYS A 608 8.14 -8.04 -23.09
N LYS A 609 9.31 -8.70 -23.05
CA LYS A 609 10.00 -9.24 -24.22
C LYS A 609 9.69 -10.72 -24.55
N GLU A 610 9.02 -11.46 -23.65
CA GLU A 610 8.58 -12.87 -23.86
C GLU A 610 7.08 -12.95 -24.19
N LEU A 611 6.51 -11.86 -24.70
CA LEU A 611 5.17 -11.87 -25.26
C LEU A 611 5.09 -12.89 -26.42
N LYS A 612 3.97 -13.61 -26.46
CA LYS A 612 3.84 -14.84 -27.25
C LYS A 612 3.93 -14.60 -28.76
N PRO A 613 4.78 -15.35 -29.47
CA PRO A 613 4.58 -15.57 -30.90
C PRO A 613 3.18 -16.12 -31.14
N GLY A 614 2.45 -15.61 -32.13
CA GLY A 614 1.10 -16.09 -32.44
C GLY A 614 -0.05 -15.18 -32.02
N ILE A 615 0.20 -14.04 -31.35
CA ILE A 615 -0.88 -13.14 -30.93
C ILE A 615 -1.63 -12.56 -32.14
N HIS A 616 -0.90 -12.19 -33.20
CA HIS A 616 -1.54 -11.71 -34.42
C HIS A 616 -2.37 -12.77 -35.09
N GLU A 617 -1.87 -14.00 -35.17
CA GLU A 617 -2.60 -15.15 -35.69
C GLU A 617 -3.89 -15.40 -34.89
N TYR A 618 -3.81 -15.35 -33.56
CA TYR A 618 -4.96 -15.50 -32.68
C TYR A 618 -5.98 -14.37 -32.87
N LEU A 619 -5.53 -13.11 -32.88
CA LEU A 619 -6.40 -11.95 -33.03
C LEU A 619 -7.00 -11.88 -34.42
N GLU A 620 -6.21 -12.16 -35.44
CA GLU A 620 -6.67 -12.29 -36.81
C GLU A 620 -7.80 -13.31 -36.88
N LEU A 621 -7.63 -14.50 -36.30
CA LEU A 621 -8.69 -15.51 -36.23
C LEU A 621 -9.93 -15.01 -35.46
N CYS A 622 -9.74 -14.31 -34.33
CA CYS A 622 -10.84 -13.83 -33.49
C CYS A 622 -11.64 -12.66 -34.10
N PHE A 623 -10.98 -11.82 -34.90
CA PHE A 623 -11.56 -10.61 -35.51
C PHE A 623 -11.79 -10.77 -37.02
N ASN A 624 -11.63 -11.98 -37.58
CA ASN A 624 -11.88 -12.23 -39.00
C ASN A 624 -13.38 -12.29 -39.33
N PRO A 625 -13.85 -11.64 -40.41
CA PRO A 625 -15.26 -11.64 -40.81
C PRO A 625 -15.78 -12.98 -41.27
N MET A 626 -14.89 -13.89 -41.68
CA MET A 626 -15.25 -15.20 -42.21
C MET A 626 -15.25 -16.30 -41.13
N LYS A 627 -14.95 -16.00 -39.86
CA LYS A 627 -14.91 -17.03 -38.80
C LYS A 627 -16.24 -17.72 -38.51
N TYR A 628 -17.37 -17.12 -38.92
CA TYR A 628 -18.69 -17.76 -38.82
C TYR A 628 -18.81 -19.01 -39.68
N LEU A 629 -18.00 -19.15 -40.73
CA LEU A 629 -17.96 -20.34 -41.60
C LEU A 629 -17.51 -21.59 -40.84
N LEU A 630 -16.72 -21.44 -39.77
CA LEU A 630 -16.36 -22.54 -38.86
C LEU A 630 -17.59 -23.13 -38.14
N HIS A 631 -18.72 -22.40 -38.14
CA HIS A 631 -19.98 -22.77 -37.52
C HIS A 631 -21.12 -22.89 -38.56
N TRP A 632 -20.78 -23.03 -39.84
CA TRP A 632 -21.76 -23.06 -40.94
C TRP A 632 -22.84 -24.14 -40.75
N ASP A 633 -22.49 -25.30 -40.22
CA ASP A 633 -23.44 -26.39 -39.93
C ASP A 633 -24.59 -25.94 -39.01
N LYS A 634 -24.32 -25.05 -38.04
CA LYS A 634 -25.35 -24.51 -37.13
C LYS A 634 -26.21 -23.46 -37.81
N ILE A 635 -25.63 -22.65 -38.69
CA ILE A 635 -26.32 -21.60 -39.44
C ILE A 635 -27.25 -22.23 -40.50
N LYS A 636 -26.75 -23.25 -41.20
CA LYS A 636 -27.46 -23.99 -42.25
C LYS A 636 -28.75 -24.64 -41.75
N LYS A 637 -28.81 -25.10 -40.50
CA LYS A 637 -30.03 -25.64 -39.87
C LYS A 637 -31.15 -24.59 -39.82
N ILE A 638 -30.83 -23.35 -39.49
CA ILE A 638 -31.81 -22.25 -39.48
C ILE A 638 -32.23 -21.96 -40.91
N ILE A 639 -31.27 -21.84 -41.84
CA ILE A 639 -31.54 -21.52 -43.24
C ILE A 639 -32.49 -22.52 -43.89
N LYS A 640 -32.22 -23.82 -43.76
CA LYS A 640 -32.92 -24.88 -44.50
C LYS A 640 -34.18 -25.39 -43.79
N ARG A 641 -34.25 -25.32 -42.45
CA ARG A 641 -35.28 -26.02 -41.66
C ARG A 641 -35.90 -25.17 -40.54
N ASN A 642 -35.52 -23.89 -40.40
CA ASN A 642 -35.84 -23.07 -39.22
C ASN A 642 -35.46 -23.75 -37.88
N GLN A 643 -34.47 -24.65 -37.93
CA GLN A 643 -34.03 -25.42 -36.77
C GLN A 643 -32.83 -24.75 -36.09
N VAL A 644 -32.74 -24.94 -34.78
CA VAL A 644 -31.61 -24.50 -33.96
C VAL A 644 -30.94 -25.70 -33.28
N GLY A 645 -29.69 -25.53 -32.89
CA GLY A 645 -28.94 -26.53 -32.13
C GLY A 645 -28.17 -25.83 -31.02
N PHE A 646 -27.68 -26.55 -30.01
CA PHE A 646 -27.02 -25.89 -28.87
C PHE A 646 -25.96 -24.87 -29.34
N PRO A 647 -25.90 -23.66 -28.76
CA PRO A 647 -25.07 -22.55 -29.27
C PRO A 647 -23.57 -22.86 -29.27
N SER A 648 -22.76 -22.07 -29.99
CA SER A 648 -21.29 -22.25 -29.97
C SER A 648 -20.62 -21.56 -28.79
N LEU A 649 -21.22 -20.49 -28.29
CA LEU A 649 -20.80 -19.73 -27.12
C LEU A 649 -22.03 -19.34 -26.32
N VAL A 650 -21.93 -19.41 -24.99
CA VAL A 650 -22.97 -18.86 -24.12
C VAL A 650 -22.39 -17.70 -23.32
N GLU A 651 -22.99 -16.52 -23.46
CA GLU A 651 -22.67 -15.37 -22.63
C GLU A 651 -23.47 -15.44 -21.32
N ILE A 652 -22.79 -15.58 -20.18
CA ILE A 652 -23.43 -15.66 -18.86
C ILE A 652 -23.26 -14.32 -18.17
N TRP A 653 -24.36 -13.80 -17.60
CA TRP A 653 -24.39 -12.58 -16.80
C TRP A 653 -24.68 -12.93 -15.34
N PRO A 654 -23.67 -13.28 -14.53
CA PRO A 654 -23.90 -13.67 -13.13
C PRO A 654 -24.47 -12.51 -12.30
N SER A 655 -24.16 -11.27 -12.66
CA SER A 655 -24.46 -10.07 -11.87
C SER A 655 -24.95 -8.90 -12.72
N MET A 656 -26.00 -8.25 -12.22
CA MET A 656 -26.49 -6.93 -12.62
C MET A 656 -26.01 -5.82 -11.66
N VAL A 657 -25.32 -6.17 -10.57
CA VAL A 657 -24.67 -5.20 -9.67
C VAL A 657 -23.34 -4.77 -10.27
N CYS A 658 -23.03 -3.47 -10.18
CA CYS A 658 -21.74 -2.94 -10.58
C CYS A 658 -21.30 -1.86 -9.59
N ASN A 659 -20.01 -1.82 -9.30
CA ASN A 659 -19.36 -0.78 -8.53
C ASN A 659 -18.93 0.43 -9.37
N HIS A 660 -19.16 0.40 -10.70
CA HIS A 660 -18.94 1.51 -11.62
C HIS A 660 -20.24 2.14 -12.11
N ARG A 661 -20.15 3.40 -12.55
CA ARG A 661 -21.27 4.16 -13.11
C ARG A 661 -20.85 4.86 -14.40
N CYS A 662 -20.16 4.14 -15.28
CA CYS A 662 -19.62 4.70 -16.51
C CYS A 662 -20.71 5.43 -17.30
N ASP A 663 -20.35 6.55 -17.90
CA ASP A 663 -21.32 7.39 -18.61
C ASP A 663 -21.84 6.72 -19.88
N TRP A 664 -20.97 6.02 -20.60
CA TRP A 664 -21.28 5.19 -21.78
C TRP A 664 -21.93 3.83 -21.45
N CYS A 665 -22.16 3.50 -20.17
CA CYS A 665 -22.62 2.16 -19.79
C CYS A 665 -24.05 1.88 -20.30
N ARG A 666 -24.14 1.07 -21.36
CA ARG A 666 -25.40 0.70 -22.02
C ARG A 666 -26.47 0.13 -21.08
N THR A 667 -26.09 -0.57 -20.01
CA THR A 667 -27.00 -1.22 -19.07
C THR A 667 -27.26 -0.38 -17.82
N ARG A 668 -26.68 0.83 -17.71
CA ARG A 668 -26.72 1.68 -16.51
C ARG A 668 -28.12 1.83 -15.94
N LEU A 669 -29.09 2.19 -16.78
CA LEU A 669 -30.49 2.35 -16.40
C LEU A 669 -31.20 1.02 -16.20
N LYS A 670 -30.98 0.03 -17.09
CA LYS A 670 -31.64 -1.28 -17.01
C LYS A 670 -31.28 -2.06 -15.74
N ARG A 671 -30.10 -1.87 -15.15
CA ARG A 671 -29.71 -2.47 -13.86
C ARG A 671 -30.69 -2.12 -12.72
N LEU A 672 -31.36 -0.97 -12.80
CA LEU A 672 -32.33 -0.53 -11.80
C LEU A 672 -33.53 -1.50 -11.71
N ASP A 673 -33.95 -2.08 -12.83
CA ASP A 673 -35.05 -3.04 -12.91
C ASP A 673 -34.73 -4.37 -12.20
N TYR A 674 -33.44 -4.64 -11.91
CA TYR A 674 -32.98 -5.88 -11.31
C TYR A 674 -32.52 -5.70 -9.85
N ARG A 675 -32.74 -4.52 -9.25
CA ARG A 675 -32.31 -4.23 -7.86
C ARG A 675 -32.77 -5.28 -6.83
N LYS A 676 -33.97 -5.85 -7.02
CA LYS A 676 -34.51 -6.89 -6.11
C LYS A 676 -33.92 -8.27 -6.37
N ARG A 677 -33.42 -8.54 -7.57
CA ARG A 677 -32.89 -9.83 -8.03
C ARG A 677 -31.71 -9.60 -8.99
N PRO A 678 -30.56 -9.17 -8.46
CA PRO A 678 -29.48 -8.74 -9.33
C PRO A 678 -28.52 -9.88 -9.68
N PHE A 679 -28.70 -11.09 -9.14
CA PHE A 679 -27.79 -12.22 -9.29
C PHE A 679 -28.51 -13.44 -9.88
N ILE A 680 -27.78 -14.29 -10.61
CA ILE A 680 -28.19 -15.66 -10.91
C ILE A 680 -27.89 -16.51 -9.67
N ASP A 681 -28.82 -17.30 -9.16
CA ASP A 681 -28.58 -18.11 -7.96
C ASP A 681 -27.43 -19.13 -8.17
N THR A 682 -26.65 -19.40 -7.12
CA THR A 682 -25.43 -20.22 -7.17
C THR A 682 -25.69 -21.66 -7.65
N ASP A 683 -26.78 -22.30 -7.18
CA ASP A 683 -27.19 -23.62 -7.67
C ASP A 683 -27.55 -23.61 -9.16
N ALA A 684 -28.15 -22.53 -9.64
CA ALA A 684 -28.44 -22.37 -11.06
C ALA A 684 -27.17 -22.18 -11.88
N LEU A 685 -26.17 -21.44 -11.36
CA LEU A 685 -24.84 -21.34 -11.99
C LEU A 685 -24.14 -22.70 -12.05
N ARG A 686 -24.23 -23.52 -10.99
CA ARG A 686 -23.66 -24.88 -10.99
C ARG A 686 -24.29 -25.77 -12.05
N ILE A 687 -25.62 -25.80 -12.12
CA ILE A 687 -26.35 -26.61 -13.11
C ILE A 687 -26.06 -26.13 -14.54
N LEU A 688 -25.97 -24.81 -14.74
CA LEU A 688 -25.50 -24.24 -15.99
C LEU A 688 -24.08 -24.69 -16.33
N ALA A 689 -23.14 -24.63 -15.38
CA ALA A 689 -21.76 -25.05 -15.61
C ALA A 689 -21.66 -26.53 -16.00
N ASP A 690 -22.38 -27.42 -15.30
CA ASP A 690 -22.41 -28.85 -15.58
C ASP A 690 -22.96 -29.14 -16.98
N ASP A 691 -24.00 -28.41 -17.40
CA ASP A 691 -24.62 -28.55 -18.71
C ASP A 691 -23.72 -27.99 -19.83
N LEU A 692 -23.10 -26.82 -19.62
CA LEU A 692 -22.13 -26.24 -20.56
C LEU A 692 -20.89 -27.14 -20.73
N LYS A 693 -20.46 -27.83 -19.66
CA LYS A 693 -19.39 -28.84 -19.69
C LYS A 693 -19.79 -30.02 -20.57
N GLN A 694 -21.00 -30.56 -20.39
CA GLN A 694 -21.51 -31.69 -21.16
C GLN A 694 -21.60 -31.35 -22.66
N GLU A 695 -22.06 -30.15 -22.99
CA GLU A 695 -22.23 -29.67 -24.37
C GLU A 695 -20.93 -29.17 -25.02
N GLN A 696 -19.84 -29.06 -24.25
CA GLN A 696 -18.50 -28.66 -24.72
C GLN A 696 -18.47 -27.29 -25.43
N VAL A 697 -19.20 -26.31 -24.88
CA VAL A 697 -19.29 -24.97 -25.48
C VAL A 697 -18.33 -23.98 -24.85
N ASP A 698 -18.00 -22.94 -25.62
CA ASP A 698 -17.30 -21.79 -25.06
C ASP A 698 -18.22 -21.02 -24.12
N VAL A 699 -17.63 -20.39 -23.09
CA VAL A 699 -18.36 -19.59 -22.11
C VAL A 699 -17.76 -18.19 -22.03
N LEU A 700 -18.59 -17.16 -22.12
CA LEU A 700 -18.19 -15.79 -21.86
C LEU A 700 -18.85 -15.30 -20.58
N ILE A 701 -18.06 -15.18 -19.52
CA ILE A 701 -18.47 -14.57 -18.26
C ILE A 701 -18.42 -13.06 -18.45
N SER A 702 -19.56 -12.40 -18.34
CA SER A 702 -19.64 -10.94 -18.50
C SER A 702 -20.76 -10.40 -17.64
N GLY A 703 -21.37 -9.27 -18.02
CA GLY A 703 -22.61 -8.87 -17.36
C GLY A 703 -23.15 -7.53 -17.77
N GLY A 704 -24.41 -7.30 -17.40
CA GLY A 704 -24.99 -5.96 -17.34
C GLY A 704 -24.41 -5.14 -16.19
N GLY A 705 -23.81 -5.78 -15.18
CA GLY A 705 -22.99 -5.17 -14.14
C GLY A 705 -21.54 -5.67 -14.16
N GLU A 706 -20.92 -5.80 -12.98
CA GLU A 706 -19.60 -6.41 -12.79
C GLU A 706 -19.77 -7.88 -12.36
N PRO A 707 -19.36 -8.86 -13.18
CA PRO A 707 -19.53 -10.29 -12.87
C PRO A 707 -18.86 -10.70 -11.56
N LEU A 708 -17.68 -10.16 -11.26
CA LEU A 708 -16.92 -10.52 -10.05
C LEU A 708 -17.51 -9.94 -8.75
N LEU A 709 -18.66 -9.24 -8.83
CA LEU A 709 -19.44 -8.86 -7.65
C LEU A 709 -20.47 -9.92 -7.23
N HIS A 710 -20.70 -10.96 -8.04
CA HIS A 710 -21.54 -12.07 -7.61
C HIS A 710 -20.86 -12.80 -6.41
N PRO A 711 -21.57 -13.05 -5.30
CA PRO A 711 -20.98 -13.57 -4.06
C PRO A 711 -20.24 -14.90 -4.27
N ASP A 712 -20.85 -15.80 -5.04
CA ASP A 712 -20.34 -17.17 -5.24
C ASP A 712 -19.80 -17.38 -6.66
N ILE A 713 -19.31 -16.32 -7.31
CA ILE A 713 -18.76 -16.43 -8.68
C ILE A 713 -17.59 -17.40 -8.79
N HIS A 714 -16.84 -17.56 -7.70
CA HIS A 714 -15.71 -18.46 -7.62
C HIS A 714 -16.15 -19.93 -7.63
N GLU A 715 -17.34 -20.26 -7.09
CA GLU A 715 -17.91 -21.60 -7.19
C GLU A 715 -18.31 -21.91 -8.64
N PHE A 716 -18.96 -20.95 -9.30
CA PHE A 716 -19.27 -21.09 -10.73
C PHE A 716 -18.01 -21.32 -11.56
N MET A 717 -16.93 -20.57 -11.29
CA MET A 717 -15.66 -20.78 -11.98
C MET A 717 -15.01 -22.12 -11.63
N ALA A 718 -15.15 -22.62 -10.40
CA ALA A 718 -14.67 -23.94 -10.01
C ALA A 718 -15.33 -25.05 -10.84
N HIS A 719 -16.66 -24.98 -11.00
CA HIS A 719 -17.39 -25.92 -11.85
C HIS A 719 -17.05 -25.78 -13.33
N LEU A 720 -16.86 -24.53 -13.79
CA LEU A 720 -16.46 -24.28 -15.16
C LEU A 720 -15.01 -24.68 -15.45
N TRP A 721 -14.13 -24.79 -14.45
CA TRP A 721 -12.72 -25.17 -14.68
C TRP A 721 -12.66 -26.43 -15.53
N GLU A 722 -13.38 -27.47 -15.11
CA GLU A 722 -13.38 -28.80 -15.72
C GLU A 722 -14.08 -28.85 -17.10
N THR A 723 -14.61 -27.72 -17.60
CA THR A 723 -15.20 -27.66 -18.94
C THR A 723 -14.12 -27.80 -20.01
N SER A 724 -14.46 -28.52 -21.09
CA SER A 724 -13.56 -28.69 -22.23
C SER A 724 -13.49 -27.46 -23.16
N GLY A 725 -14.45 -26.52 -23.05
CA GLY A 725 -14.57 -25.31 -23.86
C GLY A 725 -13.70 -24.14 -23.39
N ASN A 726 -13.57 -23.09 -24.20
CA ASN A 726 -12.79 -21.90 -23.84
C ASN A 726 -13.59 -20.99 -22.91
N ILE A 727 -12.89 -20.23 -22.04
CA ILE A 727 -13.58 -19.31 -21.12
C ILE A 727 -13.03 -17.89 -21.27
N GLY A 728 -13.93 -16.96 -21.58
CA GLY A 728 -13.67 -15.53 -21.58
C GLY A 728 -14.26 -14.86 -20.34
N ILE A 729 -13.64 -13.78 -19.86
CA ILE A 729 -14.24 -12.86 -18.89
C ILE A 729 -14.11 -11.39 -19.32
N PHE A 730 -15.21 -10.64 -19.17
CA PHE A 730 -15.22 -9.18 -19.20
C PHE A 730 -15.44 -8.62 -17.79
N THR A 731 -14.48 -7.84 -17.28
CA THR A 731 -14.52 -7.26 -15.92
C THR A 731 -14.00 -5.82 -15.95
N ASN A 732 -14.34 -4.99 -14.97
CA ASN A 732 -13.69 -3.69 -14.73
C ASN A 732 -12.35 -3.80 -13.99
N GLY A 733 -11.95 -5.00 -13.56
CA GLY A 733 -10.64 -5.26 -12.95
C GLY A 733 -10.50 -4.82 -11.49
N THR A 734 -11.54 -4.31 -10.85
CA THR A 734 -11.40 -3.76 -9.48
C THR A 734 -11.54 -4.78 -8.35
N ARG A 735 -11.71 -6.08 -8.68
CA ARG A 735 -11.61 -7.18 -7.71
C ARG A 735 -10.17 -7.69 -7.68
N PRO A 736 -9.53 -7.75 -6.50
CA PRO A 736 -8.12 -8.08 -6.39
C PRO A 736 -7.85 -9.53 -6.79
N LYS A 737 -6.59 -9.82 -7.11
CA LYS A 737 -6.18 -11.12 -7.64
C LYS A 737 -6.29 -12.31 -6.68
N ASN A 738 -6.25 -12.08 -5.37
CA ASN A 738 -6.39 -13.11 -4.33
C ASN A 738 -7.86 -13.53 -4.17
N PHE A 739 -8.72 -13.02 -5.06
CA PHE A 739 -10.04 -13.53 -5.25
C PHE A 739 -9.98 -14.90 -5.94
N LYS A 740 -10.44 -15.93 -5.22
CA LYS A 740 -10.44 -17.36 -5.59
C LYS A 740 -10.88 -17.66 -7.03
N PHE A 741 -11.70 -16.80 -7.64
CA PHE A 741 -12.04 -16.88 -9.07
C PHE A 741 -10.80 -16.97 -9.98
N TRP A 742 -9.79 -16.13 -9.76
CA TRP A 742 -8.61 -16.06 -10.63
C TRP A 742 -7.73 -17.31 -10.52
N GLU A 743 -7.69 -17.94 -9.35
CA GLU A 743 -7.00 -19.23 -9.15
C GLU A 743 -7.57 -20.29 -10.08
N TYR A 744 -8.90 -20.42 -10.12
CA TYR A 744 -9.59 -21.37 -10.99
C TYR A 744 -9.50 -20.99 -12.46
N PHE A 745 -9.61 -19.70 -12.78
CA PHE A 745 -9.56 -19.23 -14.16
C PHE A 745 -8.17 -19.42 -14.80
N LEU A 746 -7.10 -19.08 -14.08
CA LEU A 746 -5.73 -19.04 -14.64
C LEU A 746 -5.01 -20.39 -14.56
N GLN A 747 -5.50 -21.36 -13.81
CA GLN A 747 -4.91 -22.71 -13.76
C GLN A 747 -5.27 -23.59 -14.98
N ARG A 748 -6.14 -23.10 -15.89
CA ARG A 748 -6.55 -23.80 -17.12
C ARG A 748 -5.47 -23.71 -18.22
N LYS A 749 -4.36 -24.43 -18.05
CA LYS A 749 -3.16 -24.34 -18.92
C LYS A 749 -3.36 -24.95 -20.32
N ASP A 750 -4.21 -25.95 -20.45
CA ASP A 750 -4.43 -26.71 -21.69
C ASP A 750 -5.51 -26.11 -22.61
N LYS A 751 -6.31 -25.17 -22.09
CA LYS A 751 -7.44 -24.52 -22.77
C LYS A 751 -7.22 -23.02 -22.96
N TYR A 752 -7.86 -22.45 -23.99
CA TYR A 752 -7.78 -21.01 -24.18
C TYR A 752 -8.65 -20.28 -23.16
N SER A 753 -8.07 -19.25 -22.57
CA SER A 753 -8.74 -18.32 -21.67
C SER A 753 -8.55 -16.89 -22.17
N PHE A 754 -9.56 -16.05 -21.98
CA PHE A 754 -9.51 -14.66 -22.43
C PHE A 754 -9.97 -13.72 -21.32
N VAL A 755 -9.14 -12.74 -20.96
CA VAL A 755 -9.49 -11.70 -20.00
C VAL A 755 -9.54 -10.37 -20.73
N ARG A 756 -10.68 -9.68 -20.67
CA ARG A 756 -10.76 -8.27 -21.08
C ARG A 756 -11.14 -7.39 -19.92
N ILE A 757 -10.25 -6.47 -19.58
CA ILE A 757 -10.43 -5.53 -18.48
C ILE A 757 -10.89 -4.19 -19.07
N SER A 758 -12.06 -3.73 -18.67
CA SER A 758 -12.59 -2.41 -19.01
C SER A 758 -11.77 -1.33 -18.32
N PHE A 759 -10.85 -0.75 -19.08
CA PHE A 759 -9.86 0.20 -18.60
C PHE A 759 -9.84 1.40 -19.56
N ASN A 760 -10.82 2.27 -19.37
CA ASN A 760 -10.93 3.53 -20.11
C ASN A 760 -10.08 4.60 -19.41
N GLY A 761 -9.27 5.34 -20.16
CA GLY A 761 -8.32 6.32 -19.62
C GLY A 761 -6.90 5.77 -19.47
N HIS A 762 -5.92 6.66 -19.49
CA HIS A 762 -4.49 6.33 -19.36
C HIS A 762 -3.93 6.71 -17.98
N ASP A 763 -4.66 7.55 -17.24
CA ASP A 763 -4.30 8.09 -15.94
C ASP A 763 -5.50 8.05 -14.97
N PRO A 764 -5.29 8.30 -13.67
CA PRO A 764 -6.37 8.27 -12.67
C PRO A 764 -7.50 9.27 -12.91
N GLU A 765 -7.23 10.44 -13.47
CA GLU A 765 -8.19 11.50 -13.72
C GLU A 765 -9.11 11.13 -14.89
N THR A 766 -8.55 10.77 -16.05
CA THR A 766 -9.35 10.34 -17.21
C THR A 766 -10.15 9.07 -16.90
N TYR A 767 -9.56 8.10 -16.20
CA TYR A 767 -10.28 6.91 -15.74
C TYR A 767 -11.46 7.29 -14.84
N ARG A 768 -11.25 8.19 -13.88
CA ARG A 768 -12.32 8.61 -12.96
C ARG A 768 -13.43 9.35 -13.71
N ALA A 769 -13.08 10.27 -14.60
CA ALA A 769 -14.03 11.03 -15.40
C ALA A 769 -14.95 10.10 -16.20
N ILE A 770 -14.38 9.12 -16.89
CA ILE A 770 -15.14 8.20 -17.75
C ILE A 770 -16.01 7.21 -16.94
N HIS A 771 -15.49 6.69 -15.83
CA HIS A 771 -16.16 5.64 -15.06
C HIS A 771 -17.16 6.15 -14.00
N TYR A 772 -17.07 7.43 -13.62
CA TYR A 772 -17.86 8.01 -12.54
C TYR A 772 -18.51 9.37 -12.85
N GLY A 773 -18.17 10.02 -13.96
CA GLY A 773 -18.67 11.33 -14.39
C GLY A 773 -18.15 12.52 -13.58
N GLU A 774 -18.14 13.72 -14.17
CA GLU A 774 -17.73 14.98 -13.50
C GLU A 774 -18.70 15.40 -12.36
N SER A 775 -19.97 14.99 -12.44
CA SER A 775 -21.04 15.42 -11.52
C SER A 775 -20.98 14.80 -10.12
N ASN A 776 -20.03 13.90 -9.83
CA ASN A 776 -19.80 13.42 -8.47
C ASN A 776 -19.08 14.49 -7.64
N ASN A 777 -19.86 15.45 -7.14
CA ASN A 777 -19.53 16.21 -5.95
C ASN A 777 -19.04 15.23 -4.87
N ALA A 778 -17.74 15.21 -4.62
CA ALA A 778 -17.04 14.39 -3.62
C ALA A 778 -17.40 14.80 -2.16
N LYS A 779 -18.68 15.09 -1.89
CA LYS A 779 -19.24 15.45 -0.59
C LYS A 779 -19.83 14.26 0.17
N ASN A 780 -20.10 13.12 -0.48
CA ASN A 780 -20.52 11.90 0.20
C ASN A 780 -19.31 11.04 0.63
N LYS A 781 -18.65 11.46 1.71
CA LYS A 781 -17.46 10.84 2.34
C LYS A 781 -17.64 9.42 2.93
N LYS A 782 -18.65 8.64 2.53
CA LYS A 782 -18.97 7.34 3.18
C LYS A 782 -18.62 6.08 2.38
N PHE A 783 -18.23 6.17 1.10
CA PHE A 783 -17.82 4.98 0.33
C PHE A 783 -16.54 5.25 -0.49
N LYS A 784 -15.50 4.44 -0.25
CA LYS A 784 -14.29 4.40 -1.08
C LYS A 784 -14.64 3.61 -2.36
N LEU A 785 -14.86 4.30 -3.46
CA LEU A 785 -15.11 3.66 -4.76
C LEU A 785 -13.77 3.09 -5.27
N PRO A 786 -13.71 1.82 -5.70
CA PRO A 786 -12.49 1.23 -6.27
C PRO A 786 -12.04 2.02 -7.50
N GLY A 787 -10.75 2.30 -7.62
CA GLY A 787 -10.21 3.22 -8.61
C GLY A 787 -9.26 2.58 -9.61
N TYR A 788 -8.66 3.47 -10.40
CA TYR A 788 -7.61 3.17 -11.37
C TYR A 788 -6.49 2.28 -10.80
N ILE A 789 -6.07 2.54 -9.54
CA ILE A 789 -4.97 1.80 -8.90
C ILE A 789 -5.34 0.32 -8.73
N GLU A 790 -6.54 0.02 -8.25
CA GLU A 790 -7.01 -1.36 -8.07
C GLU A 790 -7.12 -2.09 -9.41
N ALA A 791 -7.71 -1.45 -10.42
CA ALA A 791 -7.80 -2.01 -11.76
C ALA A 791 -6.42 -2.27 -12.38
N LYS A 792 -5.49 -1.32 -12.25
CA LYS A 792 -4.12 -1.42 -12.76
C LYS A 792 -3.38 -2.57 -12.09
N LYS A 793 -3.50 -2.67 -10.77
CA LYS A 793 -2.90 -3.76 -9.99
C LYS A 793 -3.42 -5.13 -10.44
N THR A 794 -4.73 -5.27 -10.64
CA THR A 794 -5.31 -6.52 -11.15
C THR A 794 -4.80 -6.89 -12.54
N VAL A 795 -4.64 -5.91 -13.45
CA VAL A 795 -4.05 -6.16 -14.79
C VAL A 795 -2.64 -6.73 -14.63
N GLN A 796 -1.78 -6.05 -13.86
CA GLN A 796 -0.40 -6.48 -13.62
C GLN A 796 -0.33 -7.86 -12.96
N ASP A 797 -1.21 -8.10 -12.00
CA ASP A 797 -1.32 -9.37 -11.30
C ASP A 797 -1.69 -10.51 -12.25
N ILE A 798 -2.74 -10.35 -13.08
CA ILE A 798 -3.16 -11.40 -14.02
C ILE A 798 -2.09 -11.63 -15.09
N LEU A 799 -1.38 -10.58 -15.53
CA LEU A 799 -0.25 -10.72 -16.44
C LEU A 799 0.87 -11.58 -15.86
N GLY A 800 1.22 -11.41 -14.58
CA GLY A 800 2.23 -12.25 -13.92
C GLY A 800 1.78 -13.70 -13.66
N MET A 801 0.47 -13.95 -13.63
CA MET A 801 -0.13 -15.27 -13.39
C MET A 801 -0.58 -15.99 -14.67
N ARG A 802 -0.41 -15.35 -15.82
CA ARG A 802 -0.98 -15.76 -17.09
C ARG A 802 -0.45 -17.13 -17.54
N PRO A 803 -1.30 -18.13 -17.79
CA PRO A 803 -0.88 -19.36 -18.44
C PRO A 803 -0.64 -19.12 -19.94
N ASP A 804 0.02 -20.09 -20.56
CA ASP A 804 0.38 -20.02 -21.97
C ASP A 804 -0.80 -19.72 -22.90
N LYS A 805 -1.94 -20.35 -22.67
CA LYS A 805 -3.13 -20.17 -23.52
C LYS A 805 -4.09 -19.11 -22.97
N CYS A 806 -3.59 -18.08 -22.27
CA CYS A 806 -4.43 -16.97 -21.80
C CYS A 806 -4.06 -15.66 -22.48
N THR A 807 -5.05 -15.03 -23.11
CA THR A 807 -4.93 -13.69 -23.69
C THR A 807 -5.52 -12.67 -22.74
N ILE A 808 -4.81 -11.57 -22.50
CA ILE A 808 -5.21 -10.47 -21.62
C ILE A 808 -5.27 -9.20 -22.44
N ALA A 809 -6.39 -8.49 -22.38
CA ALA A 809 -6.65 -7.30 -23.16
C ALA A 809 -7.24 -6.17 -22.32
N LEU A 810 -6.97 -4.94 -22.72
CA LEU A 810 -7.74 -3.78 -22.26
C LEU A 810 -8.89 -3.51 -23.21
N GLY A 811 -10.06 -3.18 -22.67
CA GLY A 811 -11.20 -2.70 -23.43
C GLY A 811 -11.46 -1.24 -23.12
N SER A 812 -11.45 -0.39 -24.14
CA SER A 812 -11.79 1.02 -24.03
C SER A 812 -12.95 1.41 -24.94
N THR A 813 -13.87 2.17 -24.39
CA THR A 813 -14.96 2.86 -25.08
C THR A 813 -14.67 4.36 -25.06
N VAL A 814 -14.63 4.98 -26.24
CA VAL A 814 -14.17 6.35 -26.44
C VAL A 814 -15.33 7.22 -26.96
N HIS A 815 -15.62 8.31 -26.25
CA HIS A 815 -16.52 9.37 -26.72
C HIS A 815 -15.75 10.31 -27.66
N SER A 816 -16.44 11.00 -28.57
CA SER A 816 -15.88 12.05 -29.44
C SER A 816 -14.92 13.00 -28.74
N VAL A 817 -15.28 13.49 -27.55
CA VAL A 817 -14.51 14.46 -26.78
C VAL A 817 -13.19 13.90 -26.22
N TRP A 818 -13.02 12.58 -26.23
CA TRP A 818 -11.82 11.89 -25.74
C TRP A 818 -11.01 11.26 -26.88
N ILE A 819 -11.27 11.59 -28.14
CA ILE A 819 -10.56 11.04 -29.31
C ILE A 819 -9.04 11.26 -29.21
N ASP A 820 -8.62 12.42 -28.71
CA ASP A 820 -7.20 12.77 -28.59
C ASP A 820 -6.46 11.92 -27.53
N THR A 821 -7.20 11.26 -26.63
CA THR A 821 -6.61 10.37 -25.62
C THR A 821 -6.33 8.96 -26.13
N ILE A 822 -6.72 8.62 -27.37
CA ILE A 822 -6.55 7.27 -27.94
C ILE A 822 -5.09 6.86 -27.95
N GLU A 823 -4.18 7.74 -28.39
CA GLU A 823 -2.75 7.44 -28.43
C GLU A 823 -2.20 7.14 -27.03
N ASP A 824 -2.56 7.93 -26.02
CA ASP A 824 -2.10 7.72 -24.65
C ASP A 824 -2.69 6.45 -24.04
N GLN A 825 -3.93 6.09 -24.37
CA GLN A 825 -4.51 4.80 -23.98
C GLN A 825 -3.77 3.62 -24.62
N VAL A 826 -3.38 3.74 -25.89
CA VAL A 826 -2.59 2.71 -26.60
C VAL A 826 -1.21 2.55 -25.97
N LYS A 827 -0.49 3.66 -25.77
CA LYS A 827 0.81 3.68 -25.06
C LYS A 827 0.68 3.06 -23.67
N HIS A 828 -0.38 3.41 -22.94
CA HIS A 828 -0.59 2.89 -21.60
C HIS A 828 -0.82 1.37 -21.60
N ALA A 829 -1.63 0.87 -22.54
CA ALA A 829 -1.86 -0.57 -22.69
C ALA A 829 -0.57 -1.32 -23.03
N GLU A 830 0.21 -0.81 -23.99
CA GLU A 830 1.51 -1.37 -24.36
C GLU A 830 2.48 -1.35 -23.15
N GLN A 831 2.54 -0.25 -22.41
CA GLN A 831 3.36 -0.11 -21.21
C GLN A 831 2.92 -1.05 -20.08
N LEU A 832 1.64 -1.37 -19.97
CA LEU A 832 1.15 -2.36 -19.01
C LEU A 832 1.51 -3.78 -19.45
N GLY A 833 1.69 -4.02 -20.74
CA GLY A 833 2.08 -5.32 -21.28
C GLY A 833 0.94 -6.26 -21.62
N VAL A 834 -0.27 -5.73 -21.83
CA VAL A 834 -1.37 -6.56 -22.33
C VAL A 834 -1.12 -7.02 -23.77
N ASP A 835 -1.79 -8.08 -24.22
CA ASP A 835 -1.62 -8.60 -25.58
C ASP A 835 -2.23 -7.65 -26.63
N PHE A 836 -3.33 -6.98 -26.28
CA PHE A 836 -3.94 -5.97 -27.14
C PHE A 836 -4.83 -4.99 -26.39
N ILE A 837 -5.06 -3.83 -26.99
CA ILE A 837 -6.13 -2.92 -26.61
C ILE A 837 -7.26 -2.97 -27.65
N GLN A 838 -8.48 -3.20 -27.17
CA GLN A 838 -9.71 -3.13 -27.96
C GLN A 838 -10.36 -1.76 -27.75
N ILE A 839 -10.37 -0.93 -28.79
CA ILE A 839 -10.96 0.41 -28.76
C ILE A 839 -12.24 0.43 -29.59
N ARG A 840 -13.26 1.11 -29.08
CA ARG A 840 -14.58 1.20 -29.71
C ARG A 840 -15.23 2.56 -29.41
N PRO A 841 -15.95 3.15 -30.37
CA PRO A 841 -16.72 4.36 -30.13
C PRO A 841 -17.85 4.13 -29.14
N GLU A 842 -18.29 5.19 -28.48
CA GLU A 842 -19.54 5.20 -27.72
C GLU A 842 -20.75 5.01 -28.63
N LEU A 843 -21.77 4.32 -28.11
CA LEU A 843 -22.97 3.97 -28.84
C LEU A 843 -24.11 4.93 -28.44
N MET A 844 -24.41 5.92 -29.29
CA MET A 844 -25.66 6.69 -29.23
C MET A 844 -26.28 6.85 -30.64
N GLU A 845 -27.57 7.15 -30.69
CA GLU A 845 -28.41 7.14 -31.89
C GLU A 845 -28.47 8.54 -32.53
N SER A 846 -27.44 8.99 -33.26
CA SER A 846 -27.60 10.17 -34.16
C SER A 846 -26.72 10.14 -35.42
N SER A 847 -27.11 10.90 -36.45
CA SER A 847 -26.41 10.98 -37.74
C SER A 847 -25.08 11.75 -37.69
N ASP A 848 -24.94 12.71 -36.78
CA ASP A 848 -23.70 13.46 -36.56
C ASP A 848 -22.61 12.59 -35.92
N GLU A 849 -23.02 11.51 -35.25
CA GLU A 849 -22.13 10.54 -34.61
C GLU A 849 -21.53 9.54 -35.59
N VAL A 850 -22.09 9.38 -36.81
CA VAL A 850 -21.49 8.55 -37.87
C VAL A 850 -20.17 9.15 -38.36
N GLN A 851 -20.11 10.48 -38.50
CA GLN A 851 -18.85 11.17 -38.83
C GLN A 851 -17.83 11.03 -37.68
N THR A 852 -18.28 11.17 -36.44
CA THR A 852 -17.45 10.96 -35.25
C THR A 852 -16.87 9.53 -35.17
N ALA A 853 -17.70 8.50 -35.40
CA ALA A 853 -17.25 7.11 -35.39
C ALA A 853 -16.23 6.84 -36.49
N SER A 854 -16.36 7.49 -37.65
CA SER A 854 -15.35 7.46 -38.72
C SER A 854 -14.03 8.05 -38.23
N LEU A 855 -14.04 9.22 -37.60
CA LEU A 855 -12.83 9.86 -37.06
C LEU A 855 -12.14 8.98 -36.02
N ILE A 856 -12.90 8.41 -35.08
CA ILE A 856 -12.38 7.49 -34.06
C ILE A 856 -11.76 6.26 -34.74
N ARG A 857 -12.43 5.67 -35.73
CA ARG A 857 -11.89 4.54 -36.50
C ARG A 857 -10.58 4.91 -37.19
N ASP A 858 -10.55 6.03 -37.89
CA ASP A 858 -9.39 6.47 -38.66
C ASP A 858 -8.20 6.73 -37.72
N LYS A 859 -8.46 7.33 -36.55
CA LYS A 859 -7.45 7.48 -35.48
C LYS A 859 -6.96 6.14 -34.95
N ILE A 860 -7.85 5.18 -34.68
CA ILE A 860 -7.44 3.84 -34.23
C ILE A 860 -6.61 3.12 -35.30
N MET A 861 -6.95 3.27 -36.58
CA MET A 861 -6.17 2.70 -37.70
C MET A 861 -4.78 3.35 -37.83
N GLU A 862 -4.65 4.64 -37.54
CA GLU A 862 -3.36 5.33 -37.42
C GLU A 862 -2.53 4.71 -36.29
N GLU A 863 -3.11 4.57 -35.09
CA GLU A 863 -2.42 3.99 -33.94
C GLU A 863 -2.09 2.50 -34.13
N GLU A 864 -2.94 1.72 -34.82
CA GLU A 864 -2.65 0.33 -35.18
C GLU A 864 -1.39 0.24 -36.04
N LYS A 865 -1.23 1.09 -37.05
CA LYS A 865 -0.01 1.12 -37.88
C LYS A 865 1.24 1.50 -37.09
N LYS A 866 1.09 2.35 -36.06
CA LYS A 866 2.19 2.91 -35.28
C LYS A 866 2.68 2.00 -34.16
N TYR A 867 1.76 1.36 -33.44
CA TYR A 867 2.05 0.63 -32.20
C TYR A 867 1.96 -0.90 -32.35
N GLN A 868 1.25 -1.41 -33.36
CA GLN A 868 1.14 -2.85 -33.52
C GLN A 868 2.51 -3.47 -33.83
N ASN A 869 2.86 -4.50 -33.06
CA ASN A 869 4.12 -5.24 -33.19
C ASN A 869 3.89 -6.70 -32.80
N ASN A 870 4.86 -7.60 -32.98
CA ASN A 870 4.71 -9.05 -32.72
C ASN A 870 4.17 -9.43 -31.34
N SER A 871 4.21 -8.50 -30.39
CA SER A 871 3.88 -8.71 -29.00
C SER A 871 2.64 -7.96 -28.51
N PHE A 872 2.19 -6.94 -29.25
CA PHE A 872 1.09 -6.06 -28.87
C PHE A 872 0.27 -5.66 -30.09
N ALA A 873 -1.05 -5.61 -29.94
CA ALA A 873 -1.94 -5.16 -31.02
C ALA A 873 -2.93 -4.08 -30.58
N VAL A 874 -3.36 -3.27 -31.55
CA VAL A 874 -4.43 -2.30 -31.41
C VAL A 874 -5.59 -2.80 -32.28
N LYS A 875 -6.79 -2.96 -31.70
CA LYS A 875 -7.94 -3.51 -32.42
C LYS A 875 -9.18 -2.62 -32.33
N TYR A 876 -9.71 -2.28 -33.50
CA TYR A 876 -11.03 -1.69 -33.68
C TYR A 876 -12.08 -2.78 -33.88
N THR A 877 -13.29 -2.66 -33.31
CA THR A 877 -14.30 -3.74 -33.33
C THR A 877 -15.62 -3.39 -34.03
N ASP A 878 -15.74 -2.23 -34.67
CA ASP A 878 -17.03 -1.76 -35.22
C ASP A 878 -17.14 -1.83 -36.76
N SER A 879 -16.14 -2.37 -37.47
CA SER A 879 -16.28 -2.67 -38.90
C SER A 879 -17.25 -3.83 -39.17
N GLU A 880 -17.28 -4.86 -38.31
CA GLU A 880 -18.19 -6.02 -38.42
C GLU A 880 -19.43 -5.94 -37.53
N ARG A 881 -19.37 -5.17 -36.46
CA ARG A 881 -20.47 -4.97 -35.52
C ARG A 881 -21.10 -3.61 -35.76
N ALA A 882 -21.66 -3.45 -36.95
CA ALA A 882 -22.32 -2.21 -37.31
C ALA A 882 -23.62 -2.08 -36.52
N PHE A 883 -23.74 -1.05 -35.67
CA PHE A 883 -24.98 -0.69 -34.99
C PHE A 883 -25.96 -0.05 -35.98
N LYS A 884 -26.35 -0.83 -36.97
CA LYS A 884 -27.22 -0.43 -38.08
C LYS A 884 -28.61 -0.98 -37.87
N ASN A 885 -29.58 -0.25 -38.41
CA ASN A 885 -30.95 -0.73 -38.53
C ASN A 885 -30.94 -1.98 -39.43
N PRO A 886 -31.50 -3.10 -38.95
CA PRO A 886 -31.57 -4.33 -39.73
C PRO A 886 -32.50 -4.18 -40.94
N ASP A 887 -32.04 -4.67 -42.10
CA ASP A 887 -32.81 -4.75 -43.34
C ASP A 887 -33.24 -6.19 -43.69
N TYR A 888 -33.03 -7.13 -42.75
CA TYR A 888 -33.28 -8.57 -42.85
C TYR A 888 -34.25 -9.04 -41.75
N ASP A 889 -34.93 -10.15 -42.03
CA ASP A 889 -36.04 -10.69 -41.24
C ASP A 889 -35.68 -11.86 -40.32
N THR A 890 -34.41 -12.27 -40.28
CA THR A 890 -33.96 -13.45 -39.55
C THR A 890 -32.64 -13.18 -38.81
N CYS A 891 -32.59 -13.49 -37.51
CA CYS A 891 -31.38 -13.45 -36.71
C CYS A 891 -30.67 -14.81 -36.71
N TYR A 892 -29.50 -14.89 -37.36
CA TYR A 892 -28.67 -16.11 -37.35
C TYR A 892 -27.73 -16.16 -36.14
N ALA A 893 -27.40 -15.01 -35.55
CA ALA A 893 -26.55 -14.92 -34.35
C ALA A 893 -27.17 -15.56 -33.09
N MET A 894 -28.50 -15.68 -33.03
CA MET A 894 -29.20 -16.20 -31.85
C MET A 894 -28.82 -17.65 -31.51
N ASN A 895 -28.33 -18.39 -32.50
CA ASN A 895 -27.89 -19.78 -32.38
C ASN A 895 -26.38 -19.93 -32.16
N LEU A 896 -25.68 -18.81 -32.00
CA LEU A 896 -24.22 -18.76 -31.96
C LEU A 896 -23.74 -18.17 -30.64
N VAL A 897 -24.38 -17.09 -30.16
CA VAL A 897 -23.99 -16.35 -28.96
C VAL A 897 -25.20 -15.78 -28.17
N PRO A 898 -26.10 -16.65 -27.67
CA PRO A 898 -27.15 -16.22 -26.75
C PRO A 898 -26.58 -15.75 -25.40
N ALA A 899 -27.39 -15.00 -24.67
CA ALA A 899 -27.06 -14.56 -23.33
C ALA A 899 -28.04 -15.10 -22.29
N VAL A 900 -27.52 -15.64 -21.18
CA VAL A 900 -28.30 -16.06 -20.01
C VAL A 900 -28.11 -15.03 -18.89
N ILE A 901 -29.22 -14.48 -18.41
CA ILE A 901 -29.22 -13.38 -17.44
C ILE A 901 -30.19 -13.66 -16.28
N PRO A 902 -30.10 -12.95 -15.14
CA PRO A 902 -31.10 -13.04 -14.08
C PRO A 902 -32.48 -12.68 -14.60
N ASP A 903 -33.54 -13.39 -14.18
CA ASP A 903 -34.90 -12.92 -14.40
C ASP A 903 -35.37 -12.04 -13.23
N ARG A 904 -36.34 -11.17 -13.50
CA ARG A 904 -37.02 -10.38 -12.47
C ARG A 904 -38.01 -11.23 -11.68
N GLN A 905 -38.47 -12.34 -12.27
CA GLN A 905 -39.33 -13.31 -11.61
C GLN A 905 -38.51 -14.27 -10.73
N PRO A 906 -38.98 -14.54 -9.49
CA PRO A 906 -38.35 -15.52 -8.61
C PRO A 906 -38.20 -16.93 -9.19
N GLY A 907 -37.00 -17.50 -9.09
CA GLY A 907 -36.73 -18.88 -9.51
C GLY A 907 -36.72 -19.06 -11.03
N TRP A 908 -36.50 -17.99 -11.80
CA TRP A 908 -36.38 -18.04 -13.26
C TRP A 908 -35.10 -17.36 -13.74
N LEU A 909 -34.59 -17.85 -14.85
CA LEU A 909 -33.53 -17.27 -15.67
C LEU A 909 -34.11 -16.85 -17.01
N ARG A 910 -33.52 -15.81 -17.61
CA ARG A 910 -33.94 -15.32 -18.91
C ARG A 910 -32.89 -15.64 -19.96
N VAL A 911 -33.35 -16.10 -21.12
CA VAL A 911 -32.50 -16.42 -22.27
C VAL A 911 -32.78 -15.42 -23.39
N LEU A 912 -31.76 -14.66 -23.75
CA LEU A 912 -31.78 -13.65 -24.80
C LEU A 912 -31.08 -14.16 -26.06
N PRO A 913 -31.51 -13.73 -27.26
CA PRO A 913 -30.83 -14.10 -28.51
C PRO A 913 -29.42 -13.51 -28.59
N CYS A 914 -29.16 -12.39 -27.91
CA CYS A 914 -27.82 -11.86 -27.68
C CYS A 914 -27.86 -10.87 -26.50
N SER A 915 -26.69 -10.50 -25.98
CA SER A 915 -26.62 -9.56 -24.87
C SER A 915 -27.08 -8.13 -25.19
N TYR A 916 -27.28 -7.78 -26.47
CA TYR A 916 -27.78 -6.46 -26.88
C TYR A 916 -29.30 -6.34 -26.86
N ALA A 917 -30.02 -7.45 -26.80
CA ALA A 917 -31.48 -7.45 -26.69
C ALA A 917 -31.98 -6.72 -25.43
N ILE A 918 -31.23 -6.73 -24.33
CA ILE A 918 -31.69 -6.23 -23.02
C ILE A 918 -32.09 -4.73 -23.00
N ASN A 919 -31.51 -3.92 -23.89
CA ASN A 919 -31.67 -2.47 -23.89
C ASN A 919 -32.86 -1.95 -24.70
N MET A 920 -33.66 -2.83 -25.30
CA MET A 920 -34.70 -2.41 -26.24
C MET A 920 -35.95 -1.88 -25.53
N ALA A 921 -36.44 -0.71 -25.98
CA ALA A 921 -37.59 0.00 -25.43
C ALA A 921 -38.94 -0.55 -25.93
N ARG A 922 -38.98 -1.10 -27.14
CA ARG A 922 -40.14 -1.74 -27.77
C ARG A 922 -39.92 -3.25 -27.75
N ALA A 923 -40.53 -3.94 -26.77
CA ALA A 923 -40.48 -5.39 -26.56
C ALA A 923 -39.10 -6.06 -26.77
N VAL A 924 -38.33 -6.22 -25.69
CA VAL A 924 -37.05 -6.97 -25.68
C VAL A 924 -37.21 -8.30 -26.44
N PRO A 925 -36.48 -8.55 -27.54
CA PRO A 925 -36.49 -9.84 -28.21
C PRO A 925 -35.92 -10.87 -27.23
N ARG A 926 -36.73 -11.87 -26.88
CA ARG A 926 -36.39 -12.92 -25.93
C ARG A 926 -36.64 -14.26 -26.58
N LEU A 927 -35.75 -15.20 -26.37
CA LEU A 927 -36.00 -16.58 -26.75
C LEU A 927 -36.98 -17.21 -25.76
N GLY A 928 -36.80 -16.93 -24.46
CA GLY A 928 -37.67 -17.46 -23.43
C GLY A 928 -37.11 -17.28 -22.02
N ARG A 929 -37.65 -18.08 -21.10
CA ARG A 929 -37.22 -18.20 -19.70
C ARG A 929 -37.24 -19.65 -19.26
N MET A 930 -36.38 -20.00 -18.31
CA MET A 930 -36.34 -21.34 -17.70
C MET A 930 -36.25 -21.22 -16.17
N LYS A 931 -36.81 -22.17 -15.44
CA LYS A 931 -36.70 -22.19 -13.97
C LYS A 931 -35.26 -22.48 -13.54
N THR A 932 -34.84 -21.90 -12.43
CA THR A 932 -33.60 -22.28 -11.74
C THR A 932 -33.63 -23.77 -11.45
N GLY A 933 -32.59 -24.50 -11.84
CA GLY A 933 -32.57 -25.96 -11.77
C GLY A 933 -32.71 -26.67 -13.13
N THR A 934 -33.11 -25.94 -14.18
CA THR A 934 -33.30 -26.51 -15.52
C THR A 934 -32.02 -26.41 -16.34
N LYS A 935 -31.73 -27.45 -17.14
CA LYS A 935 -30.61 -27.44 -18.09
C LYS A 935 -30.89 -26.48 -19.25
N LEU A 936 -29.85 -25.78 -19.72
CA LEU A 936 -29.93 -24.94 -20.91
C LEU A 936 -30.10 -25.79 -22.18
N SER A 937 -29.57 -27.01 -22.20
CA SER A 937 -29.74 -27.99 -23.29
C SER A 937 -31.20 -28.36 -23.49
N ASP A 938 -31.95 -28.56 -22.41
CA ASP A 938 -33.41 -28.76 -22.44
C ASP A 938 -34.15 -27.53 -22.99
N PHE A 939 -33.75 -26.32 -22.57
CA PHE A 939 -34.31 -25.09 -23.11
C PHE A 939 -34.10 -25.02 -24.64
N TRP A 940 -32.90 -25.36 -25.11
CA TRP A 940 -32.58 -25.32 -26.54
C TRP A 940 -33.30 -26.41 -27.35
N ARG A 941 -33.46 -27.60 -26.77
CA ARG A 941 -34.26 -28.68 -27.37
C ARG A 941 -35.71 -28.25 -27.56
N ILE A 942 -36.34 -27.70 -26.51
CA ILE A 942 -37.74 -27.23 -26.56
C ILE A 942 -37.87 -26.03 -27.52
N LEU A 943 -36.89 -25.12 -27.54
CA LEU A 943 -36.87 -24.03 -28.53
C LEU A 943 -36.83 -24.59 -29.96
N ASN A 944 -35.97 -25.57 -30.25
CA ASN A 944 -35.89 -26.20 -31.56
C ASN A 944 -37.20 -26.91 -31.96
N GLU A 945 -37.86 -27.59 -31.02
CA GLU A 945 -39.16 -28.23 -31.26
C GLU A 945 -40.25 -27.19 -31.58
N ASN A 946 -40.32 -26.09 -30.83
CA ASN A 946 -41.27 -25.00 -31.10
C ASN A 946 -41.00 -24.30 -32.44
N LEU A 947 -39.74 -24.13 -32.83
CA LEU A 947 -39.39 -23.55 -34.13
C LEU A 947 -39.68 -24.52 -35.30
N SER A 948 -39.51 -25.82 -35.08
CA SER A 948 -39.79 -26.86 -36.08
C SER A 948 -41.30 -27.12 -36.23
N ASN A 949 -42.07 -26.96 -35.16
CA ASN A 949 -43.52 -27.14 -35.15
C ASN A 949 -44.22 -26.02 -34.34
N PRO A 950 -44.43 -24.84 -34.96
CA PRO A 950 -45.00 -23.66 -34.29
C PRO A 950 -46.40 -23.85 -33.69
N GLU A 951 -47.15 -24.86 -34.15
CA GLU A 951 -48.53 -25.11 -33.73
C GLU A 951 -48.61 -25.94 -32.44
N ALA A 952 -47.60 -26.75 -32.13
CA ALA A 952 -47.68 -27.75 -31.05
C ALA A 952 -47.50 -27.21 -29.61
N ASN A 953 -46.92 -26.01 -29.43
CA ASN A 953 -46.55 -25.41 -28.14
C ASN A 953 -45.94 -26.41 -27.13
N MET A 954 -44.61 -26.60 -27.20
CA MET A 954 -43.89 -27.58 -26.38
C MET A 954 -43.40 -27.01 -25.03
N ASP A 955 -43.98 -25.90 -24.57
CA ASP A 955 -43.64 -25.31 -23.26
C ASP A 955 -43.89 -26.31 -22.12
N THR A 956 -43.05 -26.26 -21.09
CA THR A 956 -43.21 -27.07 -19.87
C THR A 956 -43.47 -26.16 -18.67
N GLU A 957 -43.73 -26.76 -17.51
CA GLU A 957 -43.82 -25.99 -16.26
C GLU A 957 -42.51 -25.22 -15.96
N ASN A 958 -41.39 -25.75 -16.44
CA ASN A 958 -40.05 -25.25 -16.14
C ASN A 958 -39.44 -24.41 -17.27
N ILE A 959 -39.96 -24.49 -18.50
CA ILE A 959 -39.46 -23.75 -19.67
C ILE A 959 -40.61 -23.08 -20.40
N LYS A 960 -40.45 -21.78 -20.67
CA LYS A 960 -41.40 -20.98 -21.46
C LYS A 960 -40.69 -20.33 -22.63
N ILE A 961 -41.02 -20.75 -23.84
CA ILE A 961 -40.53 -20.18 -25.09
C ILE A 961 -41.42 -19.02 -25.51
N LEU A 962 -40.80 -17.91 -25.90
CA LEU A 962 -41.51 -16.66 -26.26
C LEU A 962 -41.47 -16.37 -27.76
N THR A 963 -40.82 -17.25 -28.55
CA THR A 963 -40.70 -17.10 -29.98
C THR A 963 -41.05 -18.41 -30.70
N LYS A 964 -41.90 -18.31 -31.72
CA LYS A 964 -42.32 -19.45 -32.55
C LYS A 964 -41.63 -19.49 -33.91
N THR A 965 -40.92 -18.43 -34.25
CA THR A 965 -40.06 -18.31 -35.42
C THR A 965 -38.69 -17.82 -34.98
N PRO A 966 -37.65 -17.93 -35.81
CA PRO A 966 -36.42 -17.18 -35.58
C PRO A 966 -36.73 -15.70 -35.35
N ILE A 967 -35.94 -15.04 -34.50
CA ILE A 967 -36.13 -13.62 -34.17
C ILE A 967 -36.04 -12.80 -35.45
N ASN A 968 -37.04 -11.95 -35.70
CA ASN A 968 -37.06 -10.99 -36.80
C ASN A 968 -36.44 -9.65 -36.37
N PRO A 969 -35.19 -9.35 -36.76
CA PRO A 969 -34.51 -8.16 -36.29
C PRO A 969 -35.14 -6.88 -36.85
N LYS A 970 -35.66 -6.90 -38.09
CA LYS A 970 -36.35 -5.76 -38.70
C LYS A 970 -37.51 -5.24 -37.86
N GLU A 971 -38.21 -6.12 -37.16
CA GLU A 971 -39.37 -5.78 -36.32
C GLU A 971 -39.01 -5.52 -34.85
N THR A 972 -37.99 -6.20 -34.34
CA THR A 972 -37.71 -6.26 -32.89
C THR A 972 -36.45 -5.54 -32.46
N CYS A 973 -35.52 -5.25 -33.37
CA CYS A 973 -34.21 -4.67 -33.08
C CYS A 973 -34.07 -3.28 -33.72
N PRO A 974 -33.99 -2.18 -32.94
CA PRO A 974 -33.70 -0.87 -33.50
C PRO A 974 -32.29 -0.81 -34.10
N GLN A 975 -31.30 -1.41 -33.45
CA GLN A 975 -29.94 -1.56 -33.94
C GLN A 975 -29.44 -2.99 -33.74
N CYS A 976 -28.76 -3.56 -34.73
CA CYS A 976 -28.29 -4.95 -34.67
C CYS A 976 -26.76 -5.04 -34.67
N ARG A 977 -26.18 -5.47 -33.54
CA ARG A 977 -24.72 -5.73 -33.43
C ARG A 977 -24.20 -6.75 -34.44
N TYR A 978 -25.02 -7.69 -34.89
CA TYR A 978 -24.62 -8.74 -35.83
C TYR A 978 -25.08 -8.42 -37.26
N TYR A 979 -25.16 -7.13 -37.62
CA TYR A 979 -25.66 -6.69 -38.93
C TYR A 979 -24.93 -7.34 -40.09
N TRP A 980 -23.61 -7.24 -40.14
CA TRP A 980 -22.84 -7.77 -41.26
C TRP A 980 -22.90 -9.29 -41.34
N LEU A 981 -22.87 -10.00 -40.20
CA LEU A 981 -23.08 -11.45 -40.17
C LEU A 981 -24.42 -11.83 -40.80
N ASN A 982 -25.52 -11.23 -40.32
CA ASN A 982 -26.86 -11.58 -40.79
C ASN A 982 -27.05 -11.21 -42.26
N ARG A 983 -26.48 -10.07 -42.70
CA ARG A 983 -26.52 -9.63 -44.09
C ARG A 983 -25.78 -10.58 -45.02
N ARG A 984 -24.56 -11.00 -44.68
CA ARG A 984 -23.79 -12.00 -45.45
C ARG A 984 -24.61 -13.27 -45.65
N ILE A 985 -25.17 -13.80 -44.56
CA ILE A 985 -25.96 -15.04 -44.60
C ILE A 985 -27.23 -14.86 -45.43
N ARG A 986 -27.90 -13.70 -45.33
CA ARG A 986 -29.07 -13.36 -46.15
C ARG A 986 -28.72 -13.36 -47.63
N GLU A 987 -27.62 -12.72 -48.01
CA GLU A 987 -27.17 -12.65 -49.41
C GLU A 987 -26.78 -14.04 -49.96
N ILE A 988 -26.14 -14.88 -49.15
CA ILE A 988 -25.85 -16.28 -49.51
C ILE A 988 -27.14 -17.11 -49.68
N LYS A 989 -28.12 -16.93 -48.77
CA LYS A 989 -29.40 -17.66 -48.79
C LYS A 989 -30.35 -17.21 -49.91
N ALA A 990 -30.22 -15.97 -50.40
CA ALA A 990 -31.16 -15.37 -51.34
C ALA A 990 -31.33 -16.19 -52.63
N GLU A 991 -30.36 -17.06 -52.96
CA GLU A 991 -30.39 -17.88 -54.15
C GLU A 991 -30.23 -19.38 -53.84
N PRO A 992 -30.98 -20.29 -54.52
CA PRO A 992 -30.94 -21.73 -54.24
C PRO A 992 -29.56 -22.38 -54.32
N GLU A 993 -28.71 -21.92 -55.25
CA GLU A 993 -27.36 -22.45 -55.47
C GLU A 993 -26.34 -21.95 -54.45
N GLY A 994 -26.59 -20.83 -53.78
CA GLY A 994 -25.61 -20.20 -52.88
C GLY A 994 -25.21 -21.11 -51.71
N VAL A 995 -26.17 -21.80 -51.12
CA VAL A 995 -25.89 -22.73 -50.02
C VAL A 995 -25.06 -23.94 -50.48
N ILE A 996 -25.23 -24.37 -51.73
CA ILE A 996 -24.49 -25.49 -52.32
C ILE A 996 -23.04 -25.09 -52.58
N LEU A 997 -22.83 -23.93 -53.22
CA LEU A 997 -21.48 -23.39 -53.48
C LEU A 997 -20.68 -23.19 -52.18
N LEU A 998 -21.34 -22.72 -51.13
CA LEU A 998 -20.69 -22.54 -49.83
C LEU A 998 -20.39 -23.88 -49.13
N ASP A 999 -21.27 -24.87 -49.26
CA ASP A 999 -21.01 -26.23 -48.77
C ASP A 999 -19.75 -26.82 -49.46
N GLU A 1000 -19.68 -26.73 -50.80
CA GLU A 1000 -18.53 -27.18 -51.59
C GLU A 1000 -17.23 -26.46 -51.18
N LEU A 1001 -17.29 -25.13 -51.04
CA LEU A 1001 -16.15 -24.34 -50.58
C LEU A 1001 -15.64 -24.82 -49.21
N ILE A 1002 -16.54 -25.01 -48.25
CA ILE A 1002 -16.17 -25.37 -46.87
C ILE A 1002 -15.52 -26.76 -46.81
N GLU A 1003 -15.96 -27.72 -47.63
CA GLU A 1003 -15.32 -29.03 -47.70
C GLU A 1003 -13.86 -28.92 -48.16
N HIS A 1004 -13.58 -28.10 -49.19
CA HIS A 1004 -12.20 -27.80 -49.58
C HIS A 1004 -11.40 -27.07 -48.49
N LEU A 1005 -12.02 -26.13 -47.78
CA LEU A 1005 -11.35 -25.37 -46.71
C LEU A 1005 -11.02 -26.22 -45.46
N LYS A 1006 -11.73 -27.34 -45.24
CA LYS A 1006 -11.45 -28.27 -44.13
C LYS A 1006 -10.21 -29.15 -44.38
N GLU A 1007 -9.90 -29.43 -45.65
CA GLU A 1007 -8.78 -30.28 -46.05
C GLU A 1007 -7.49 -29.47 -46.21
N ASP A 1008 -6.40 -29.99 -45.63
CA ASP A 1008 -5.10 -29.30 -45.68
C ASP A 1008 -4.50 -29.37 -47.07
N ASN A 1009 -4.11 -28.23 -47.65
CA ASN A 1009 -3.55 -28.12 -49.00
C ASN A 1009 -4.47 -28.63 -50.14
N SER A 1010 -5.78 -28.75 -49.92
CA SER A 1010 -6.74 -29.02 -51.00
C SER A 1010 -6.91 -27.76 -51.85
N PRO A 1011 -6.51 -27.75 -53.13
CA PRO A 1011 -6.72 -26.60 -53.99
C PRO A 1011 -8.22 -26.42 -54.21
N ILE A 1012 -8.70 -25.18 -54.08
CA ILE A 1012 -10.06 -24.84 -54.49
C ILE A 1012 -10.10 -24.94 -56.01
N PRO A 1013 -11.05 -25.70 -56.61
CA PRO A 1013 -11.19 -25.76 -58.05
C PRO A 1013 -11.37 -24.36 -58.65
N GLU A 1014 -10.63 -24.03 -59.72
CA GLU A 1014 -10.71 -22.71 -60.37
C GLU A 1014 -12.15 -22.37 -60.79
N GLU A 1015 -12.92 -23.36 -61.23
CA GLU A 1015 -14.32 -23.18 -61.60
C GLU A 1015 -15.20 -22.79 -60.39
N LEU A 1016 -14.95 -23.37 -59.21
CA LEU A 1016 -15.67 -23.04 -57.98
C LEU A 1016 -15.30 -21.64 -57.49
N GLU A 1017 -14.01 -21.30 -57.50
CA GLU A 1017 -13.51 -19.96 -57.14
C GLU A 1017 -14.09 -18.90 -58.07
N LYS A 1018 -14.12 -19.15 -59.39
CA LYS A 1018 -14.76 -18.30 -60.39
C LYS A 1018 -16.26 -18.11 -60.14
N LYS A 1019 -17.02 -19.20 -59.94
CA LYS A 1019 -18.46 -19.14 -59.63
C LYS A 1019 -18.75 -18.31 -58.38
N ILE A 1020 -17.94 -18.44 -57.33
CA ILE A 1020 -18.12 -17.69 -56.10
C ILE A 1020 -17.80 -16.20 -56.30
N THR A 1021 -16.69 -15.88 -56.95
CA THR A 1021 -16.22 -14.50 -57.17
C THR A 1021 -17.08 -13.72 -58.16
N GLU A 1022 -17.66 -14.37 -59.16
CA GLU A 1022 -18.64 -13.74 -60.06
C GLU A 1022 -19.96 -13.45 -59.34
N LYS A 1023 -20.29 -14.22 -58.30
CA LYS A 1023 -21.59 -14.21 -57.64
C LYS A 1023 -21.66 -13.30 -56.43
N TRP A 1024 -20.59 -13.22 -55.65
CA TRP A 1024 -20.55 -12.45 -54.41
C TRP A 1024 -19.33 -11.54 -54.34
N SER A 1025 -19.53 -10.34 -53.80
CA SER A 1025 -18.44 -9.44 -53.49
C SER A 1025 -17.60 -9.97 -52.32
N LYS A 1026 -16.36 -9.48 -52.20
CA LYS A 1026 -15.51 -9.78 -51.03
C LYS A 1026 -16.11 -9.34 -49.69
N GLU A 1027 -17.06 -8.39 -49.70
CA GLU A 1027 -17.78 -8.03 -48.47
C GLU A 1027 -18.68 -9.16 -47.96
N VAL A 1028 -19.23 -9.95 -48.88
CA VAL A 1028 -20.12 -11.07 -48.60
C VAL A 1028 -19.33 -12.32 -48.23
N LEU A 1029 -18.41 -12.71 -49.12
CA LEU A 1029 -17.56 -13.88 -48.98
C LEU A 1029 -16.19 -13.59 -49.58
N ASP A 1030 -15.17 -13.49 -48.71
CA ASP A 1030 -13.78 -13.37 -49.12
C ASP A 1030 -13.08 -14.73 -48.95
N ILE A 1031 -12.78 -15.37 -50.09
CA ILE A 1031 -12.16 -16.70 -50.13
C ILE A 1031 -10.78 -16.68 -49.46
N ASP A 1032 -10.00 -15.62 -49.61
CA ASP A 1032 -8.66 -15.52 -49.03
C ASP A 1032 -8.75 -15.43 -47.51
N GLN A 1033 -9.69 -14.64 -46.99
CA GLN A 1033 -9.96 -14.55 -45.56
C GLN A 1033 -10.52 -15.87 -45.01
N ALA A 1034 -11.38 -16.56 -45.76
CA ALA A 1034 -11.90 -17.87 -45.38
C ALA A 1034 -10.77 -18.92 -45.30
N LYS A 1035 -9.89 -19.01 -46.32
CA LYS A 1035 -8.68 -19.83 -46.31
C LYS A 1035 -7.83 -19.54 -45.07
N LYS A 1036 -7.61 -18.25 -44.77
CA LYS A 1036 -6.83 -17.80 -43.61
C LYS A 1036 -7.45 -18.27 -42.30
N VAL A 1037 -8.76 -18.12 -42.12
CA VAL A 1037 -9.49 -18.57 -40.91
C VAL A 1037 -9.33 -20.06 -40.65
N PHE A 1038 -9.56 -20.90 -41.66
CA PHE A 1038 -9.46 -22.35 -41.49
C PHE A 1038 -8.02 -22.79 -41.18
N LYS A 1039 -7.04 -22.18 -41.87
CA LYS A 1039 -5.61 -22.40 -41.60
C LYS A 1039 -5.22 -22.01 -40.17
N LEU A 1040 -5.61 -20.81 -39.72
CA LEU A 1040 -5.31 -20.32 -38.37
C LEU A 1040 -6.00 -21.16 -37.29
N SER A 1041 -7.26 -21.56 -37.53
CA SER A 1041 -7.99 -22.41 -36.59
C SER A 1041 -7.30 -23.76 -36.40
N LYS A 1042 -6.77 -24.34 -37.49
CA LYS A 1042 -5.98 -25.58 -37.43
C LYS A 1042 -4.64 -25.36 -36.73
N SER A 1043 -3.89 -24.31 -37.09
CA SER A 1043 -2.56 -24.05 -36.53
C SER A 1043 -2.61 -23.72 -35.03
N LEU A 1044 -3.63 -23.00 -34.58
CA LEU A 1044 -3.82 -22.64 -33.18
C LEU A 1044 -4.47 -23.76 -32.36
N GLY A 1045 -4.98 -24.81 -33.03
CA GLY A 1045 -5.61 -25.97 -32.41
C GLY A 1045 -6.94 -25.65 -31.72
N PHE A 1046 -7.67 -24.62 -32.17
CA PHE A 1046 -9.01 -24.30 -31.65
C PHE A 1046 -9.86 -23.56 -32.69
N ARG A 1047 -11.19 -23.63 -32.51
CA ARG A 1047 -12.17 -22.89 -33.32
C ARG A 1047 -12.76 -21.78 -32.45
N PRO A 1048 -12.56 -20.49 -32.78
CA PRO A 1048 -13.16 -19.41 -32.02
C PRO A 1048 -14.68 -19.46 -32.15
N SER A 1049 -15.37 -19.15 -31.08
CA SER A 1049 -16.77 -18.72 -31.14
C SER A 1049 -16.92 -17.26 -31.60
N LEU A 1050 -18.16 -16.87 -31.93
CA LEU A 1050 -18.51 -15.76 -32.82
C LEU A 1050 -18.25 -14.34 -32.28
#